data_AF-A0A814P1M8-F1
#
_entry.id   AF-A0A814P1M8-F1
#
_cell.length_a   1.000
_cell.length_b   1.000
_cell.length_c   1.000
_cell.angle_alpha   90.00
_cell.angle_beta   90.00
_cell.angle_gamma   90.00
#
_symmetry.space_group_name_H-M   'P 1'
#
loop_
_entity.id
_entity.type
_entity.pdbx_description
1 polymer ?
#
loop_
_entity_poly.entity_id
_entity_poly.type
_entity_poly.pdbx_seq_one_letter_code
_entity_poly.pdbx_strand_id
1 'polypeptide(L)'
;NARGIRYRNEWKMGHQEYMFVKVHPSQNHALVFTDNRIIKFYFNSSGDPWMEISKWTFRTHAVDLTETYAILVGFQVDSYKPRLSGYVAILFHLDTLNDLGNVLISTHYQYTAQALTYNFENDMSVVINSERKMAIIGLPVVNTVVVLSINTTSSSIENWTIQVIDTKISSQDYTDFGRSVAWIDGTTVAVNILTARNQESSQSEVWVFDVDKSFTTPLFIFPNHQQKVPTEASQRFLQILSWSKNLLILTDNNQALLVPSQPAGFFSVLSANESVHVFVFNSAPCVAGTYKNTSDFGPCIVCPPQTKNKGTQPCSKCASCDLTSFCPLAAVGEISFDDYPSYSQAFSYPSKPHMNNYDDLLVHNMFTIGDSRRCILISPLFWTAIVIALCFIVWLLMTSLKICSCPQAQNHRNQAKKFLKKADIFNQGERWVGGLFTLAILLIYTFTFRFASGFLKLYPIETSNVSHISCDDTMRNVLFDSVLQLPLPLPDGSQWAIFNMLDTQPLVITIDLLNTAADCSSVTVQQNRPGVNYLRLEIISCVLQPDNITRSVNFSVSSHRTNVQINITGPFFIGGIRLCLYGQGLISGENTLQTLDMCQSFWTANEALSRFTSLNIVLVKVINLTKPLTIGDATHYHGRWAPTFAENSISDELLYEQDGYHLRYMAERTILAIALNEQPFYLQNIQEPIVRKAELAFHTLLFCTLVLELFGIGFLFFRLIVVPLTYAVLGCCYRKKRNENMEEIPSQCQKVVIVSTQEDVDTKDMNINVRTSIQK
;
A
#
# COMPACT_ATOMS: atom_id res chain seq x y z
N ASN A 1 -27.20 -42.18 29.18
CA ASN A 1 -27.45 -41.55 30.50
C ASN A 1 -28.93 -41.29 30.64
N ALA A 2 -29.62 -41.97 31.56
CA ALA A 2 -30.95 -41.58 32.00
C ALA A 2 -30.80 -40.94 33.39
N ARG A 3 -31.11 -39.65 33.52
CA ARG A 3 -31.17 -38.97 34.83
C ARG A 3 -32.63 -38.90 35.27
N GLY A 4 -32.95 -39.52 36.41
CA GLY A 4 -34.22 -39.32 37.11
C GLY A 4 -35.05 -40.59 37.36
N ILE A 5 -35.01 -41.08 38.60
CA ILE A 5 -36.14 -41.80 39.22
C ILE A 5 -36.46 -41.09 40.53
N ARG A 6 -37.70 -40.65 40.69
CA ARG A 6 -38.16 -39.80 41.80
C ARG A 6 -38.69 -40.65 42.94
N TYR A 7 -37.85 -41.04 43.91
CA TYR A 7 -38.33 -41.67 45.13
C TYR A 7 -38.89 -40.63 46.10
N ARG A 8 -40.13 -40.84 46.57
CA ARG A 8 -40.79 -39.99 47.57
C ARG A 8 -41.00 -40.79 48.86
N ASN A 9 -39.99 -40.83 49.72
CA ASN A 9 -40.14 -41.40 51.06
C ASN A 9 -40.64 -40.34 52.04
N GLU A 10 -41.69 -40.68 52.80
CA GLU A 10 -42.34 -39.79 53.76
C GLU A 10 -41.57 -39.70 55.08
N TRP A 11 -40.39 -39.07 55.08
CA TRP A 11 -39.74 -38.60 56.30
C TRP A 11 -39.41 -37.11 56.19
N LYS A 12 -39.64 -36.37 57.28
CA LYS A 12 -39.61 -34.90 57.31
C LYS A 12 -38.20 -34.32 57.19
N MET A 13 -37.67 -34.26 55.98
CA MET A 13 -36.75 -33.23 55.46
C MET A 13 -36.69 -33.41 53.94
N GLY A 14 -36.83 -32.33 53.17
CA GLY A 14 -36.94 -32.37 51.70
C GLY A 14 -35.62 -32.64 50.98
N HIS A 15 -34.97 -33.77 51.24
CA HIS A 15 -33.75 -34.19 50.57
C HIS A 15 -34.10 -34.92 49.26
N GLN A 16 -33.67 -34.39 48.12
CA GLN A 16 -33.70 -35.09 46.84
C GLN A 16 -32.38 -35.85 46.69
N GLU A 17 -32.40 -37.18 46.84
CA GLU A 17 -31.28 -38.02 46.44
C GLU A 17 -31.30 -38.16 44.91
N TYR A 18 -30.22 -37.72 44.26
CA TYR A 18 -30.05 -37.89 42.81
C TYR A 18 -29.23 -39.15 42.52
N MET A 19 -29.56 -39.81 41.41
CA MET A 19 -28.95 -41.07 41.01
C MET A 19 -28.35 -40.96 39.61
N PHE A 20 -27.04 -41.16 39.50
CA PHE A 20 -26.37 -41.30 38.21
C PHE A 20 -26.44 -42.75 37.78
N VAL A 21 -27.32 -43.03 36.80
CA VAL A 21 -27.43 -44.37 36.19
C VAL A 21 -26.53 -44.43 34.95
N LYS A 22 -25.49 -45.26 35.01
CA LYS A 22 -24.67 -45.67 33.86
C LYS A 22 -24.85 -47.17 33.63
N VAL A 23 -25.27 -47.55 32.42
CA VAL A 23 -25.38 -48.95 32.01
C VAL A 23 -24.06 -49.36 31.38
N HIS A 24 -23.52 -50.53 31.73
CA HIS A 24 -22.29 -51.02 31.14
C HIS A 24 -22.55 -51.45 29.68
N PRO A 25 -21.80 -50.98 28.68
CA PRO A 25 -22.14 -51.20 27.27
C PRO A 25 -22.02 -52.67 26.84
N SER A 26 -21.09 -53.42 27.43
CA SER A 26 -20.77 -54.81 27.10
C SER A 26 -21.14 -55.85 28.18
N GLN A 27 -21.75 -55.43 29.30
CA GLN A 27 -22.09 -56.34 30.41
C GLN A 27 -23.56 -56.20 30.82
N ASN A 28 -24.13 -57.31 31.29
CA ASN A 28 -25.48 -57.37 31.87
C ASN A 28 -25.54 -56.71 33.26
N HIS A 29 -25.09 -55.47 33.42
CA HIS A 29 -25.26 -54.73 34.66
C HIS A 29 -25.38 -53.21 34.46
N ALA A 30 -26.04 -52.55 35.41
CA ALA A 30 -26.08 -51.10 35.53
C ALA A 30 -25.51 -50.67 36.88
N LEU A 31 -24.75 -49.58 36.87
CA LEU A 31 -24.22 -48.94 38.06
C LEU A 31 -25.04 -47.67 38.34
N VAL A 32 -25.49 -47.56 39.59
CA VAL A 32 -26.27 -46.44 40.09
C VAL A 32 -25.51 -45.81 41.23
N PHE A 33 -24.94 -44.63 40.96
CA PHE A 33 -24.17 -43.86 41.92
C PHE A 33 -25.10 -42.83 42.59
N THR A 34 -25.12 -42.80 43.92
CA THR A 34 -25.93 -41.88 44.74
C THR A 34 -25.02 -41.08 45.68
N ASP A 35 -25.58 -40.08 46.38
CA ASP A 35 -24.90 -39.24 47.38
C ASP A 35 -24.03 -40.00 48.40
N ASN A 36 -24.33 -41.27 48.71
CA ASN A 36 -23.58 -42.05 49.72
C ASN A 36 -23.42 -43.55 49.40
N ARG A 37 -23.89 -44.02 48.24
CA ARG A 37 -23.81 -45.43 47.83
C ARG A 37 -23.48 -45.61 46.35
N ILE A 38 -22.84 -46.72 46.06
CA ILE A 38 -22.76 -47.27 44.70
C ILE A 38 -23.58 -48.56 44.71
N ILE A 39 -24.49 -48.68 43.74
CA ILE A 39 -25.40 -49.82 43.61
C ILE A 39 -25.16 -50.49 42.25
N LYS A 40 -24.71 -51.76 42.25
CA LYS A 40 -24.56 -52.58 41.03
C LYS A 40 -25.79 -53.48 40.87
N PHE A 41 -26.52 -53.30 39.77
CA PHE A 41 -27.71 -54.06 39.40
C PHE A 41 -27.37 -55.03 38.27
N TYR A 42 -27.58 -56.32 38.43
CA TYR A 42 -27.33 -57.31 37.38
C TYR A 42 -28.61 -57.68 36.62
N PHE A 43 -28.55 -57.68 35.28
CA PHE A 43 -29.64 -58.08 34.38
C PHE A 43 -29.50 -59.57 34.02
N ASN A 44 -29.86 -60.45 34.95
CA ASN A 44 -29.77 -61.88 34.73
C ASN A 44 -30.87 -62.37 33.78
N SER A 45 -30.57 -63.35 32.91
CA SER A 45 -31.54 -63.92 31.96
C SER A 45 -32.71 -64.67 32.61
N SER A 46 -32.63 -64.91 33.93
CA SER A 46 -33.69 -65.51 34.76
C SER A 46 -34.60 -64.48 35.45
N GLY A 47 -34.49 -63.19 35.16
CA GLY A 47 -35.49 -62.17 35.51
C GLY A 47 -35.34 -61.44 36.84
N ASP A 48 -34.61 -61.99 37.82
CA ASP A 48 -34.40 -61.34 39.12
C ASP A 48 -33.11 -60.49 39.16
N PRO A 49 -33.20 -59.16 39.32
CA PRO A 49 -32.04 -58.31 39.54
C PRO A 49 -31.57 -58.41 40.99
N TRP A 50 -30.36 -58.90 41.20
CA TRP A 50 -29.68 -58.82 42.50
C TRP A 50 -28.81 -57.56 42.59
N MET A 51 -28.58 -57.12 43.83
CA MET A 51 -28.09 -55.78 44.14
C MET A 51 -26.89 -55.85 45.09
N GLU A 52 -25.79 -55.19 44.71
CA GLU A 52 -24.62 -54.99 45.56
C GLU A 52 -24.52 -53.52 45.97
N ILE A 53 -24.25 -53.23 47.25
CA ILE A 53 -24.23 -51.86 47.82
C ILE A 53 -22.90 -51.60 48.53
N SER A 54 -22.10 -50.67 48.01
CA SER A 54 -20.98 -50.06 48.74
C SER A 54 -21.42 -48.74 49.40
N LYS A 55 -20.84 -48.38 50.55
CA LYS A 55 -21.11 -47.13 51.30
C LYS A 55 -19.81 -46.35 51.52
N TRP A 56 -19.88 -45.03 51.37
CA TRP A 56 -18.71 -44.15 51.51
C TRP A 56 -19.06 -42.73 51.98
N THR A 57 -18.05 -41.98 52.41
CA THR A 57 -18.13 -40.58 52.92
C THR A 57 -17.97 -39.52 51.82
N PHE A 58 -18.16 -39.91 50.55
CA PHE A 58 -17.96 -39.08 49.38
C PHE A 58 -19.27 -38.86 48.63
N ARG A 59 -19.62 -37.60 48.36
CA ARG A 59 -20.80 -37.21 47.58
C ARG A 59 -20.41 -37.07 46.13
N THR A 60 -20.90 -37.97 45.27
CA THR A 60 -20.63 -37.94 43.82
C THR A 60 -21.48 -36.89 43.12
N HIS A 61 -20.84 -36.01 42.33
CA HIS A 61 -21.50 -35.01 41.47
C HIS A 61 -21.30 -35.28 39.98
N ALA A 62 -20.25 -35.99 39.59
CA ALA A 62 -20.04 -36.46 38.23
C ALA A 62 -19.41 -37.86 38.22
N VAL A 63 -19.78 -38.66 37.23
CA VAL A 63 -19.22 -40.00 37.04
C VAL A 63 -19.11 -40.32 35.55
N ASP A 64 -17.97 -40.88 35.17
CA ASP A 64 -17.78 -41.53 33.89
C ASP A 64 -17.05 -42.86 34.07
N LEU A 65 -17.21 -43.78 33.12
CA LEU A 65 -16.72 -45.14 33.26
C LEU A 65 -16.22 -45.75 31.95
N THR A 66 -15.26 -46.65 32.11
CA THR A 66 -14.66 -47.50 31.07
C THR A 66 -15.16 -48.94 31.26
N GLU A 67 -14.53 -49.93 30.61
CA GLU A 67 -14.85 -51.34 30.84
C GLU A 67 -14.28 -51.92 32.15
N THR A 68 -13.31 -51.24 32.78
CA THR A 68 -12.57 -51.78 33.95
C THR A 68 -12.58 -50.84 35.16
N TYR A 69 -12.58 -49.53 34.93
CA TYR A 69 -12.60 -48.51 35.99
C TYR A 69 -13.58 -47.37 35.70
N ALA A 70 -14.06 -46.75 36.77
CA ALA A 70 -14.76 -45.46 36.76
C ALA A 70 -13.88 -44.37 37.39
N ILE A 71 -14.18 -43.12 37.04
CA ILE A 71 -13.73 -41.96 37.79
C ILE A 71 -14.96 -41.23 38.30
N LEU A 72 -14.97 -40.99 39.61
CA LEU A 72 -16.02 -40.27 40.30
C LEU A 72 -15.45 -38.95 40.82
N VAL A 73 -16.19 -37.87 40.61
CA VAL A 73 -15.80 -36.52 41.03
C VAL A 73 -16.90 -35.94 41.89
N GLY A 74 -16.50 -35.26 42.95
CA GLY A 74 -17.43 -34.77 43.95
C GLY A 74 -16.74 -34.20 45.17
N PHE A 75 -17.47 -34.21 46.28
CA PHE A 75 -16.99 -33.66 47.54
C PHE A 75 -16.73 -34.75 48.58
N GLN A 76 -15.58 -34.65 49.23
CA GLN A 76 -15.36 -35.36 50.48
C GLN A 76 -16.02 -34.60 51.63
N VAL A 77 -16.78 -35.31 52.47
CA VAL A 77 -17.46 -34.76 53.65
C VAL A 77 -16.72 -35.21 54.90
N ASP A 78 -16.38 -34.27 55.79
CA ASP A 78 -15.80 -34.59 57.10
C ASP A 78 -16.84 -35.34 57.96
N SER A 79 -16.48 -36.52 58.45
CA SER A 79 -17.33 -37.35 59.30
C SER A 79 -17.70 -36.70 60.63
N TYR A 80 -16.93 -35.71 61.10
CA TYR A 80 -17.11 -35.06 62.41
C TYR A 80 -17.80 -33.70 62.35
N LYS A 81 -17.87 -33.06 61.17
CA LYS A 81 -18.58 -31.79 60.94
C LYS A 81 -19.14 -31.77 59.52
N PRO A 82 -20.36 -31.27 59.26
CA PRO A 82 -20.91 -31.11 57.91
C PRO A 82 -20.23 -29.94 57.18
N ARG A 83 -18.93 -30.08 56.92
CA ARG A 83 -18.06 -29.18 56.17
C ARG A 83 -17.43 -29.99 55.04
N LEU A 84 -17.43 -29.42 53.85
CA LEU A 84 -16.80 -30.00 52.67
C LEU A 84 -15.29 -29.79 52.80
N SER A 85 -14.49 -30.86 52.69
CA SER A 85 -13.02 -30.77 52.87
C SER A 85 -12.30 -30.35 51.58
N GLY A 86 -12.87 -30.65 50.42
CA GLY A 86 -12.34 -30.27 49.11
C GLY A 86 -13.03 -30.98 47.95
N TYR A 87 -12.60 -30.64 46.74
CA TYR A 87 -12.95 -31.37 45.52
C TYR A 87 -12.02 -32.58 45.38
N VAL A 88 -12.58 -33.77 45.22
CA VAL A 88 -11.82 -35.02 45.12
C VAL A 88 -12.25 -35.78 43.87
N ALA A 89 -11.28 -36.35 43.15
CA ALA A 89 -11.53 -37.42 42.19
C ALA A 89 -11.06 -38.75 42.76
N ILE A 90 -11.83 -39.80 42.50
CA ILE A 90 -11.59 -41.17 42.94
C ILE A 90 -11.56 -42.08 41.71
N LEU A 91 -10.48 -42.83 41.53
CA LEU A 91 -10.36 -43.93 40.58
C LEU A 91 -10.92 -45.20 41.23
N PHE A 92 -11.84 -45.87 40.57
CA PHE A 92 -12.65 -46.90 41.19
C PHE A 92 -12.77 -48.13 40.29
N HIS A 93 -12.55 -49.33 40.82
CA HIS A 93 -12.64 -50.57 40.05
C HIS A 93 -14.08 -51.07 39.93
N LEU A 94 -14.53 -51.39 38.71
CA LEU A 94 -15.94 -51.70 38.46
C LEU A 94 -16.37 -53.09 38.95
N ASP A 95 -15.45 -54.05 38.99
CA ASP A 95 -15.79 -55.43 39.34
C ASP A 95 -15.64 -55.75 40.82
N THR A 96 -14.73 -55.08 41.53
CA THR A 96 -14.52 -55.27 42.97
C THR A 96 -15.16 -54.18 43.82
N LEU A 97 -15.70 -53.13 43.21
CA LEU A 97 -16.27 -51.94 43.88
C LEU A 97 -15.32 -51.32 44.93
N ASN A 98 -14.01 -51.36 44.66
CA ASN A 98 -12.96 -50.82 45.53
C ASN A 98 -12.40 -49.50 44.97
N ASP A 99 -12.07 -48.58 45.87
CA ASP A 99 -11.21 -47.42 45.59
C ASP A 99 -9.80 -47.93 45.23
N LEU A 100 -9.27 -47.50 44.09
CA LEU A 100 -7.92 -47.80 43.63
C LEU A 100 -6.94 -46.66 43.93
N GLY A 101 -7.44 -45.45 44.16
CA GLY A 101 -6.64 -44.27 44.39
C GLY A 101 -7.46 -43.00 44.22
N ASN A 102 -7.20 -42.01 45.08
CA ASN A 102 -7.86 -40.72 45.05
C ASN A 102 -6.85 -39.57 44.89
N VAL A 103 -7.31 -38.46 44.34
CA VAL A 103 -6.55 -37.21 44.23
C VAL A 103 -7.38 -36.03 44.69
N LEU A 104 -6.79 -35.24 45.58
CA LEU A 104 -7.36 -34.00 46.09
C LEU A 104 -7.11 -32.89 45.08
N ILE A 105 -8.14 -32.49 44.34
CA ILE A 105 -8.04 -31.56 43.22
C ILE A 105 -7.87 -30.12 43.71
N SER A 106 -8.61 -29.76 44.77
CA SER A 106 -8.55 -28.43 45.36
C SER A 106 -8.93 -28.47 46.83
N THR A 107 -8.18 -27.70 47.65
CA THR A 107 -8.50 -27.45 49.06
C THR A 107 -8.89 -25.98 49.23
N HIS A 108 -9.72 -25.70 50.22
CA HIS A 108 -10.21 -24.36 50.61
C HIS A 108 -11.26 -23.72 49.68
N TYR A 109 -12.54 -24.05 49.92
CA TYR A 109 -13.62 -23.07 49.80
C TYR A 109 -14.65 -23.28 50.92
N GLN A 110 -15.01 -22.21 51.64
CA GLN A 110 -16.15 -22.21 52.58
C GLN A 110 -17.45 -22.07 51.81
N TYR A 111 -17.95 -23.15 51.20
CA TYR A 111 -19.23 -23.10 50.50
C TYR A 111 -20.42 -23.02 51.46
N THR A 112 -21.41 -22.24 51.02
CA THR A 112 -22.73 -22.12 51.63
C THR A 112 -23.53 -23.43 51.49
N ALA A 113 -24.65 -23.52 52.21
CA ALA A 113 -25.53 -24.70 52.18
C ALA A 113 -26.04 -25.10 50.78
N GLN A 114 -25.90 -24.23 49.77
CA GLN A 114 -26.25 -24.50 48.38
C GLN A 114 -25.38 -25.58 47.71
N ALA A 115 -24.16 -25.84 48.18
CA ALA A 115 -23.34 -26.95 47.68
C ALA A 115 -23.84 -28.34 48.14
N LEU A 116 -24.73 -28.38 49.14
CA LEU A 116 -25.39 -29.60 49.64
C LEU A 116 -26.77 -29.84 48.99
N THR A 117 -27.25 -28.89 48.18
CA THR A 117 -28.48 -28.99 47.39
C THR A 117 -28.14 -29.04 45.92
N TYR A 118 -28.56 -30.08 45.22
CA TYR A 118 -28.35 -30.23 43.79
C TYR A 118 -28.90 -29.01 43.02
N ASN A 119 -28.01 -28.26 42.36
CA ASN A 119 -28.34 -27.19 41.42
C ASN A 119 -27.61 -27.48 40.12
N PHE A 120 -28.32 -27.43 38.99
CA PHE A 120 -27.76 -27.64 37.65
C PHE A 120 -26.70 -26.58 37.26
N GLU A 121 -26.64 -25.45 37.98
CA GLU A 121 -25.56 -24.43 37.87
C GLU A 121 -24.26 -24.86 38.57
N ASN A 122 -24.33 -25.80 39.53
CA ASN A 122 -23.18 -26.26 40.32
C ASN A 122 -22.70 -27.67 39.93
N ASP A 123 -23.26 -28.27 38.88
CA ASP A 123 -22.92 -29.64 38.45
C ASP A 123 -21.49 -29.74 37.93
N MET A 124 -20.72 -30.68 38.47
CA MET A 124 -19.41 -31.03 37.94
C MET A 124 -19.55 -31.84 36.66
N SER A 125 -18.49 -31.88 35.85
CA SER A 125 -18.40 -32.78 34.71
C SER A 125 -17.11 -33.58 34.73
N VAL A 126 -17.16 -34.83 34.23
CA VAL A 126 -16.00 -35.69 34.06
C VAL A 126 -16.15 -36.53 32.80
N VAL A 127 -15.04 -36.74 32.09
CA VAL A 127 -14.98 -37.60 30.91
C VAL A 127 -13.63 -38.32 30.81
N ILE A 128 -13.65 -39.62 30.54
CA ILE A 128 -12.45 -40.48 30.49
C ILE A 128 -12.06 -40.77 29.04
N ASN A 129 -10.76 -40.73 28.76
CA ASN A 129 -10.16 -41.30 27.56
C ASN A 129 -9.35 -42.53 28.00
N SER A 130 -9.94 -43.72 27.79
CA SER A 130 -9.38 -45.00 28.22
C SER A 130 -8.10 -45.37 27.47
N GLU A 131 -8.02 -45.04 26.17
CA GLU A 131 -6.86 -45.30 25.31
C GLU A 131 -5.63 -44.52 25.77
N ARG A 132 -5.80 -43.22 26.07
CA ARG A 132 -4.74 -42.36 26.59
C ARG A 132 -4.51 -42.48 28.08
N LYS A 133 -5.41 -43.14 28.82
CA LYS A 133 -5.38 -43.23 30.29
C LYS A 133 -5.36 -41.82 30.92
N MET A 134 -6.24 -40.96 30.41
CA MET A 134 -6.42 -39.59 30.87
C MET A 134 -7.89 -39.35 31.21
N ALA A 135 -8.15 -38.40 32.10
CA ALA A 135 -9.50 -37.93 32.38
C ALA A 135 -9.51 -36.42 32.55
N ILE A 136 -10.62 -35.79 32.19
CA ILE A 136 -10.79 -34.34 32.32
C ILE A 136 -11.99 -34.07 33.18
N ILE A 137 -11.82 -33.11 34.08
CA ILE A 137 -12.77 -32.74 35.12
C ILE A 137 -13.05 -31.26 34.99
N GLY A 138 -14.31 -30.89 34.88
CA GLY A 138 -14.76 -29.51 34.93
C GLY A 138 -15.47 -29.20 36.25
N LEU A 139 -15.02 -28.13 36.89
CA LEU A 139 -15.46 -27.64 38.20
C LEU A 139 -15.99 -26.19 38.04
N PRO A 140 -17.24 -26.00 37.55
CA PRO A 140 -17.75 -24.67 37.20
C PRO A 140 -17.82 -23.71 38.38
N VAL A 141 -18.11 -24.20 39.60
CA VAL A 141 -18.24 -23.36 40.82
C VAL A 141 -16.92 -22.68 41.23
N VAL A 142 -15.78 -23.20 40.75
CA VAL A 142 -14.44 -22.60 40.92
C VAL A 142 -13.83 -22.21 39.56
N ASN A 143 -14.65 -22.16 38.49
CA ASN A 143 -14.24 -21.84 37.12
C ASN A 143 -12.95 -22.56 36.68
N THR A 144 -12.82 -23.86 36.98
CA THR A 144 -11.58 -24.61 36.78
C THR A 144 -11.81 -25.89 35.98
N VAL A 145 -10.92 -26.19 35.03
CA VAL A 145 -10.81 -27.50 34.35
C VAL A 145 -9.48 -28.13 34.70
N VAL A 146 -9.49 -29.43 34.97
CA VAL A 146 -8.34 -30.20 35.46
C VAL A 146 -8.12 -31.42 34.58
N VAL A 147 -6.87 -31.66 34.18
CA VAL A 147 -6.46 -32.82 33.38
C VAL A 147 -5.72 -33.80 34.28
N LEU A 148 -6.22 -35.03 34.37
CA LEU A 148 -5.65 -36.12 35.15
C LEU A 148 -4.95 -37.15 34.27
N SER A 149 -3.80 -37.64 34.74
CA SER A 149 -3.19 -38.89 34.28
C SER A 149 -3.67 -40.07 35.12
N ILE A 150 -3.83 -41.23 34.50
CA ILE A 150 -4.14 -42.50 35.14
C ILE A 150 -2.94 -43.44 34.93
N ASN A 151 -2.06 -43.49 35.93
CA ASN A 151 -0.89 -44.34 35.88
C ASN A 151 -1.28 -45.81 36.15
N THR A 152 -1.26 -46.60 35.08
CA THR A 152 -1.56 -48.05 35.07
C THR A 152 -0.33 -48.87 34.65
N THR A 153 0.88 -48.38 34.96
CA THR A 153 2.14 -49.08 34.66
C THR A 153 2.37 -50.34 35.50
N SER A 154 1.68 -50.48 36.63
CA SER A 154 1.67 -51.72 37.40
C SER A 154 0.72 -52.75 36.79
N SER A 155 1.17 -54.00 36.72
CA SER A 155 0.34 -55.15 36.38
C SER A 155 -0.69 -55.51 37.46
N SER A 156 -0.53 -55.01 38.69
CA SER A 156 -1.59 -55.06 39.70
C SER A 156 -2.46 -53.81 39.63
N ILE A 157 -3.77 -54.03 39.55
CA ILE A 157 -4.81 -52.99 39.54
C ILE A 157 -4.80 -52.20 40.86
N GLU A 158 -4.40 -52.82 41.97
CA GLU A 158 -4.29 -52.22 43.30
C GLU A 158 -3.21 -51.13 43.41
N ASN A 159 -2.29 -51.05 42.44
CA ASN A 159 -1.20 -50.07 42.39
C ASN A 159 -1.46 -48.95 41.37
N TRP A 160 -2.67 -48.87 40.80
CA TRP A 160 -3.01 -47.81 39.85
C TRP A 160 -3.20 -46.48 40.58
N THR A 161 -2.64 -45.40 40.03
CA THR A 161 -2.66 -44.09 40.69
C THR A 161 -3.15 -43.00 39.74
N ILE A 162 -3.78 -41.96 40.29
CA ILE A 162 -4.19 -40.77 39.55
C ILE A 162 -3.40 -39.55 40.01
N GLN A 163 -3.02 -38.70 39.06
CA GLN A 163 -2.25 -37.48 39.30
C GLN A 163 -2.79 -36.34 38.43
N VAL A 164 -2.80 -35.11 38.96
CA VAL A 164 -3.08 -33.91 38.17
C VAL A 164 -1.85 -33.61 37.30
N ILE A 165 -2.05 -33.48 35.98
CA ILE A 165 -1.01 -33.04 35.04
C ILE A 165 -1.11 -31.53 34.81
N ASP A 166 -2.33 -31.03 34.60
CA ASP A 166 -2.59 -29.62 34.29
C ASP A 166 -3.89 -29.14 34.96
N THR A 167 -4.00 -27.84 35.19
CA THR A 167 -5.14 -27.18 35.84
C THR A 167 -5.29 -25.76 35.28
N LYS A 168 -6.42 -25.52 34.60
CA LYS A 168 -6.77 -24.24 33.99
C LYS A 168 -7.88 -23.57 34.77
N ILE A 169 -7.60 -22.39 35.31
CA ILE A 169 -8.58 -21.49 35.91
C ILE A 169 -8.97 -20.45 34.85
N SER A 170 -10.26 -20.16 34.71
CA SER A 170 -10.75 -19.12 33.79
C SER A 170 -10.49 -17.71 34.32
N SER A 171 -10.44 -16.72 33.44
CA SER A 171 -10.31 -15.30 33.84
C SER A 171 -11.62 -14.78 34.44
N GLN A 172 -11.55 -13.64 35.14
CA GLN A 172 -12.66 -13.09 35.94
C GLN A 172 -13.93 -12.72 35.14
N ASP A 173 -13.84 -12.64 33.81
CA ASP A 173 -14.95 -12.28 32.91
C ASP A 173 -15.85 -13.47 32.49
N TYR A 174 -15.52 -14.69 32.93
CA TYR A 174 -16.26 -15.90 32.56
C TYR A 174 -16.82 -16.63 33.78
N THR A 175 -17.92 -17.35 33.55
CA THR A 175 -18.61 -18.16 34.56
C THR A 175 -18.86 -19.57 34.03
N ASP A 176 -19.19 -20.50 34.93
CA ASP A 176 -19.48 -21.89 34.64
C ASP A 176 -18.40 -22.63 33.80
N PHE A 177 -17.11 -22.23 33.90
CA PHE A 177 -16.04 -22.85 33.09
C PHE A 177 -15.85 -24.33 33.48
N GLY A 178 -16.04 -25.23 32.52
CA GLY A 178 -16.03 -26.67 32.78
C GLY A 178 -17.39 -27.24 33.21
N ARG A 179 -18.51 -26.54 33.01
CA ARG A 179 -19.86 -27.09 33.24
C ARG A 179 -20.10 -28.43 32.52
N SER A 180 -19.53 -28.56 31.32
CA SER A 180 -19.50 -29.82 30.58
C SER A 180 -18.18 -29.94 29.83
N VAL A 181 -17.58 -31.11 29.88
CA VAL A 181 -16.38 -31.49 29.13
C VAL A 181 -16.65 -32.75 28.31
N ALA A 182 -16.04 -32.86 27.13
CA ALA A 182 -16.13 -34.04 26.27
C ALA A 182 -14.84 -34.24 25.45
N TRP A 183 -14.35 -35.48 25.34
CA TRP A 183 -13.30 -35.83 24.37
C TRP A 183 -13.88 -35.83 22.95
N ILE A 184 -13.27 -35.06 22.06
CA ILE A 184 -13.64 -35.00 20.63
C ILE A 184 -12.98 -36.18 19.89
N ASP A 185 -11.69 -36.38 20.17
CA ASP A 185 -10.89 -37.52 19.75
C ASP A 185 -9.80 -37.83 20.80
N GLY A 186 -8.72 -38.51 20.38
CA GLY A 186 -7.63 -38.88 21.27
C GLY A 186 -6.87 -37.70 21.88
N THR A 187 -6.79 -36.54 21.20
CA THR A 187 -5.99 -35.38 21.63
C THR A 187 -6.84 -34.17 21.99
N THR A 188 -8.04 -34.04 21.41
CA THR A 188 -8.82 -32.80 21.49
C THR A 188 -10.04 -32.90 22.38
N VAL A 189 -10.35 -31.80 23.07
CA VAL A 189 -11.34 -31.73 24.15
C VAL A 189 -12.21 -30.49 23.99
N ALA A 190 -13.52 -30.68 24.04
CA ALA A 190 -14.51 -29.62 24.12
C ALA A 190 -14.78 -29.26 25.59
N VAL A 191 -14.74 -27.97 25.92
CA VAL A 191 -15.04 -27.41 27.24
C VAL A 191 -16.14 -26.35 27.09
N ASN A 192 -17.23 -26.51 27.84
CA ASN A 192 -18.31 -25.51 27.91
C ASN A 192 -17.93 -24.34 28.83
N ILE A 193 -18.31 -23.11 28.44
CA ILE A 193 -18.12 -21.88 29.20
C ILE A 193 -19.32 -20.95 29.04
N LEU A 194 -19.71 -20.24 30.09
CA LEU A 194 -20.75 -19.21 30.06
C LEU A 194 -20.08 -17.82 30.00
N THR A 195 -20.37 -17.06 28.95
CA THR A 195 -19.79 -15.73 28.73
C THR A 195 -20.67 -14.65 29.35
N ALA A 196 -20.07 -13.77 30.16
CA ALA A 196 -20.77 -12.61 30.71
C ALA A 196 -20.91 -11.46 29.69
N ARG A 197 -20.31 -11.61 28.49
CA ARG A 197 -20.44 -10.63 27.41
C ARG A 197 -21.74 -10.88 26.65
N ASN A 198 -22.56 -9.84 26.48
CA ASN A 198 -23.70 -9.87 25.57
C ASN A 198 -23.19 -10.01 24.12
N GLN A 199 -23.05 -11.26 23.64
CA GLN A 199 -22.89 -11.56 22.22
C GLN A 199 -24.27 -11.73 21.57
N GLU A 200 -24.39 -11.33 20.31
CA GLU A 200 -25.66 -11.37 19.56
C GLU A 200 -26.11 -12.81 19.20
N SER A 201 -25.22 -13.81 19.34
CA SER A 201 -25.46 -15.20 18.93
C SER A 201 -25.67 -16.21 20.07
N SER A 202 -25.00 -16.08 21.22
CA SER A 202 -25.07 -17.08 22.31
C SER A 202 -24.62 -16.52 23.67
N GLN A 203 -25.17 -17.07 24.77
CA GLN A 203 -24.64 -16.84 26.13
C GLN A 203 -23.55 -17.86 26.51
N SER A 204 -23.43 -18.97 25.78
CA SER A 204 -22.42 -20.01 26.01
C SER A 204 -21.52 -20.22 24.80
N GLU A 205 -20.29 -20.63 25.07
CA GLU A 205 -19.31 -21.03 24.07
C GLU A 205 -18.79 -22.44 24.40
N VAL A 206 -18.30 -23.13 23.37
CA VAL A 206 -17.55 -24.38 23.47
C VAL A 206 -16.14 -24.11 22.98
N TRP A 207 -15.18 -24.17 23.90
CA TRP A 207 -13.77 -23.96 23.65
C TRP A 207 -13.11 -25.32 23.41
N VAL A 208 -12.36 -25.44 22.32
CA VAL A 208 -11.72 -26.69 21.92
C VAL A 208 -10.23 -26.59 22.18
N PHE A 209 -9.68 -27.52 22.97
CA PHE A 209 -8.26 -27.55 23.32
C PHE A 209 -7.58 -28.82 22.81
N ASP A 210 -6.27 -28.74 22.61
CA ASP A 210 -5.37 -29.88 22.42
C ASP A 210 -4.67 -30.17 23.76
N VAL A 211 -4.80 -31.38 24.29
CA VAL A 211 -4.21 -31.74 25.59
C VAL A 211 -2.70 -31.95 25.55
N ASP A 212 -2.12 -32.11 24.36
CA ASP A 212 -0.66 -32.24 24.17
C ASP A 212 0.02 -30.86 24.01
N LYS A 213 -0.77 -29.78 23.88
CA LYS A 213 -0.31 -28.39 23.86
C LYS A 213 -0.59 -27.72 25.21
N SER A 214 -0.04 -26.52 25.40
CA SER A 214 -0.39 -25.70 26.57
C SER A 214 -1.88 -25.37 26.55
N PHE A 215 -2.60 -25.69 27.64
CA PHE A 215 -4.04 -25.42 27.83
C PHE A 215 -4.33 -23.92 28.07
N THR A 216 -3.53 -23.04 27.46
CA THR A 216 -3.57 -21.58 27.56
C THR A 216 -4.60 -20.97 26.64
N THR A 217 -4.65 -21.48 25.40
CA THR A 217 -5.45 -20.98 24.27
C THR A 217 -6.24 -22.13 23.64
N PRO A 218 -7.53 -21.97 23.33
CA PRO A 218 -8.27 -22.95 22.56
C PRO A 218 -7.86 -22.92 21.08
N LEU A 219 -7.78 -24.10 20.44
CA LEU A 219 -7.61 -24.27 18.99
C LEU A 219 -8.67 -23.48 18.20
N PHE A 220 -9.92 -23.52 18.67
CA PHE A 220 -11.03 -22.72 18.15
C PHE A 220 -12.19 -22.67 19.15
N ILE A 221 -13.17 -21.81 18.86
CA ILE A 221 -14.38 -21.59 19.67
C ILE A 221 -15.62 -21.82 18.79
N PHE A 222 -16.67 -22.39 19.38
CA PHE A 222 -18.01 -22.53 18.79
C PHE A 222 -19.06 -21.89 19.73
N PRO A 223 -20.07 -21.16 19.25
CA PRO A 223 -20.29 -20.76 17.86
C PRO A 223 -19.22 -19.75 17.39
N ASN A 224 -19.15 -19.53 16.09
CA ASN A 224 -18.26 -18.56 15.47
C ASN A 224 -18.89 -17.97 14.20
N HIS A 225 -18.19 -17.06 13.51
CA HIS A 225 -18.74 -16.36 12.33
C HIS A 225 -19.13 -17.29 11.17
N GLN A 226 -18.47 -18.44 11.02
CA GLN A 226 -18.84 -19.47 10.03
C GLN A 226 -19.94 -20.41 10.57
N GLN A 227 -19.92 -20.67 11.88
CA GLN A 227 -20.74 -21.68 12.55
C GLN A 227 -21.70 -21.00 13.54
N LYS A 228 -22.70 -20.31 12.98
CA LYS A 228 -23.72 -19.57 13.75
C LYS A 228 -24.78 -20.51 14.32
N VAL A 229 -25.34 -20.11 15.45
CA VAL A 229 -26.52 -20.74 16.08
C VAL A 229 -27.76 -19.86 15.84
N PRO A 230 -29.00 -20.43 15.93
CA PRO A 230 -30.23 -19.66 15.77
C PRO A 230 -30.34 -18.51 16.78
N THR A 231 -30.75 -17.33 16.32
CA THR A 231 -30.79 -16.09 17.12
C THR A 231 -32.07 -15.92 17.97
N GLU A 232 -33.03 -16.83 17.90
CA GLU A 232 -34.36 -16.65 18.52
C GLU A 232 -34.36 -16.68 20.05
N ALA A 233 -33.28 -17.14 20.68
CA ALA A 233 -33.03 -16.95 22.11
C ALA A 233 -31.52 -17.01 22.40
N SER A 234 -31.09 -16.31 23.44
CA SER A 234 -29.70 -16.39 23.95
C SER A 234 -29.47 -17.73 24.67
N GLN A 235 -29.29 -18.80 23.89
CA GLN A 235 -29.15 -20.17 24.37
C GLN A 235 -27.98 -20.31 25.36
N ARG A 236 -28.19 -21.07 26.43
CA ARG A 236 -27.13 -21.56 27.32
C ARG A 236 -26.87 -23.02 27.03
N PHE A 237 -25.61 -23.38 26.85
CA PHE A 237 -25.21 -24.76 26.65
C PHE A 237 -25.18 -25.48 28.00
N LEU A 238 -25.90 -26.59 28.10
CA LEU A 238 -26.04 -27.39 29.31
C LEU A 238 -25.03 -28.54 29.33
N GLN A 239 -24.99 -29.30 28.24
CA GLN A 239 -24.19 -30.52 28.14
C GLN A 239 -23.66 -30.70 26.72
N ILE A 240 -22.40 -31.09 26.64
CA ILE A 240 -21.72 -31.54 25.42
C ILE A 240 -21.65 -33.06 25.45
N LEU A 241 -22.05 -33.69 24.35
CA LEU A 241 -21.81 -35.11 24.07
C LEU A 241 -20.99 -35.20 22.79
N SER A 242 -20.06 -36.15 22.74
CA SER A 242 -19.16 -36.34 21.60
C SER A 242 -19.09 -37.80 21.21
N TRP A 243 -19.07 -38.08 19.91
CA TRP A 243 -18.78 -39.41 19.36
C TRP A 243 -18.21 -39.25 17.95
N SER A 244 -17.15 -39.98 17.62
CA SER A 244 -16.55 -39.97 16.27
C SER A 244 -16.30 -38.57 15.72
N LYS A 245 -15.81 -37.64 16.57
CA LYS A 245 -15.60 -36.20 16.31
C LYS A 245 -16.86 -35.36 16.02
N ASN A 246 -18.07 -35.91 16.15
CA ASN A 246 -19.31 -35.13 16.13
C ASN A 246 -19.60 -34.57 17.52
N LEU A 247 -20.18 -33.38 17.61
CA LEU A 247 -20.73 -32.83 18.84
C LEU A 247 -22.26 -32.80 18.82
N LEU A 248 -22.87 -33.10 19.96
CA LEU A 248 -24.25 -32.77 20.29
C LEU A 248 -24.26 -31.88 21.53
N ILE A 249 -24.80 -30.67 21.39
CA ILE A 249 -24.87 -29.68 22.47
C ILE A 249 -26.34 -29.53 22.87
N LEU A 250 -26.67 -29.82 24.14
CA LEU A 250 -28.01 -29.61 24.70
C LEU A 250 -28.13 -28.20 25.26
N THR A 251 -29.27 -27.55 25.06
CA THR A 251 -29.53 -26.16 25.48
C THR A 251 -30.63 -26.06 26.56
N ASP A 252 -30.67 -24.94 27.27
CA ASP A 252 -31.72 -24.58 28.24
C ASP A 252 -33.14 -24.55 27.64
N ASN A 253 -33.25 -24.24 26.34
CA ASN A 253 -34.53 -24.17 25.63
C ASN A 253 -35.08 -25.54 25.18
N ASN A 254 -34.56 -26.65 25.71
CA ASN A 254 -34.87 -28.04 25.27
C ASN A 254 -34.57 -28.30 23.78
N GLN A 255 -33.66 -27.53 23.20
CA GLN A 255 -33.18 -27.72 21.83
C GLN A 255 -31.79 -28.38 21.85
N ALA A 256 -31.47 -29.15 20.81
CA ALA A 256 -30.15 -29.76 20.65
C ALA A 256 -29.48 -29.28 19.35
N LEU A 257 -28.19 -28.97 19.41
CA LEU A 257 -27.35 -28.61 18.27
C LEU A 257 -26.49 -29.81 17.89
N LEU A 258 -26.72 -30.41 16.73
CA LEU A 258 -25.87 -31.47 16.17
C LEU A 258 -24.87 -30.84 15.21
N VAL A 259 -23.59 -30.80 15.62
CA VAL A 259 -22.47 -30.28 14.83
C VAL A 259 -21.60 -31.49 14.41
N PRO A 260 -21.83 -32.08 13.22
CA PRO A 260 -21.08 -33.25 12.79
C PRO A 260 -19.64 -32.88 12.41
N SER A 261 -18.76 -33.89 12.48
CA SER A 261 -17.42 -33.82 11.92
C SER A 261 -17.51 -33.73 10.39
N GLN A 262 -16.71 -32.85 9.80
CA GLN A 262 -16.62 -32.68 8.36
C GLN A 262 -15.29 -33.21 7.83
N PRO A 263 -15.23 -33.69 6.57
CA PRO A 263 -13.96 -34.00 5.93
C PRO A 263 -13.14 -32.74 5.67
N ALA A 264 -11.82 -32.90 5.52
CA ALA A 264 -10.92 -31.81 5.14
C ALA A 264 -11.43 -31.03 3.91
N GLY A 265 -11.38 -29.70 4.00
CA GLY A 265 -11.94 -28.76 3.03
C GLY A 265 -13.41 -28.38 3.22
N PHE A 266 -14.08 -28.90 4.26
CA PHE A 266 -15.46 -28.57 4.61
C PHE A 266 -15.62 -28.17 6.09
N PHE A 267 -16.61 -27.31 6.37
CA PHE A 267 -17.02 -26.92 7.73
C PHE A 267 -18.53 -27.13 7.93
N SER A 268 -18.95 -27.18 9.20
CA SER A 268 -20.34 -27.40 9.57
C SER A 268 -21.10 -26.08 9.64
N VAL A 269 -22.13 -25.88 8.81
CA VAL A 269 -22.99 -24.68 8.73
C VAL A 269 -24.43 -25.02 9.11
N LEU A 270 -25.16 -24.11 9.75
CA LEU A 270 -26.56 -24.31 10.13
C LEU A 270 -27.45 -24.57 8.90
N SER A 271 -28.30 -25.60 8.96
CA SER A 271 -29.24 -25.96 7.89
C SER A 271 -30.53 -25.13 7.97
N ALA A 272 -31.03 -24.64 6.83
CA ALA A 272 -32.30 -23.92 6.74
C ALA A 272 -33.56 -24.83 6.88
N ASN A 273 -33.39 -26.16 6.84
CA ASN A 273 -34.47 -27.11 7.13
C ASN A 273 -34.48 -27.42 8.63
N GLU A 274 -35.12 -26.54 9.40
CA GLU A 274 -35.14 -26.62 10.86
C GLU A 274 -36.18 -27.62 11.36
N SER A 275 -35.79 -28.46 12.33
CA SER A 275 -36.72 -29.20 13.16
C SER A 275 -36.80 -28.52 14.53
N VAL A 276 -38.01 -28.38 15.08
CA VAL A 276 -38.31 -27.53 16.26
C VAL A 276 -37.45 -27.86 17.50
N HIS A 277 -36.89 -29.07 17.59
CA HIS A 277 -36.12 -29.54 18.75
C HIS A 277 -34.65 -29.90 18.45
N VAL A 278 -34.25 -30.07 17.18
CA VAL A 278 -32.87 -30.43 16.81
C VAL A 278 -32.43 -29.63 15.59
N PHE A 279 -31.42 -28.79 15.78
CA PHE A 279 -30.73 -28.08 14.70
C PHE A 279 -29.55 -28.92 14.24
N VAL A 280 -29.57 -29.33 12.98
CA VAL A 280 -28.48 -30.11 12.38
C VAL A 280 -27.66 -29.20 11.49
N PHE A 281 -26.35 -29.18 11.73
CA PHE A 281 -25.41 -28.50 10.86
C PHE A 281 -25.05 -29.40 9.66
N ASN A 282 -25.13 -28.84 8.45
CA ASN A 282 -24.79 -29.48 7.20
C ASN A 282 -23.34 -29.19 6.79
N SER A 283 -22.83 -29.96 5.83
CA SER A 283 -21.53 -29.74 5.23
C SER A 283 -21.55 -28.56 4.24
N ALA A 284 -20.60 -27.63 4.37
CA ALA A 284 -20.32 -26.60 3.38
C ALA A 284 -18.81 -26.54 3.06
N PRO A 285 -18.41 -26.33 1.79
CA PRO A 285 -16.99 -26.20 1.44
C PRO A 285 -16.40 -24.91 2.03
N CYS A 286 -15.11 -24.92 2.36
CA CYS A 286 -14.41 -23.71 2.81
C CYS A 286 -14.55 -22.57 1.81
N VAL A 287 -14.94 -21.40 2.29
CA VAL A 287 -15.10 -20.19 1.48
C VAL A 287 -13.76 -19.69 0.95
N ALA A 288 -13.82 -18.80 -0.06
CA ALA A 288 -12.64 -18.20 -0.66
C ALA A 288 -11.71 -17.56 0.40
N GLY A 289 -10.40 -17.70 0.21
CA GLY A 289 -9.39 -17.27 1.19
C GLY A 289 -9.23 -18.17 2.42
N THR A 290 -9.96 -19.28 2.54
CA THR A 290 -9.86 -20.21 3.68
C THR A 290 -9.64 -21.67 3.25
N TYR A 291 -9.11 -22.50 4.15
CA TYR A 291 -8.88 -23.93 3.96
C TYR A 291 -9.11 -24.71 5.26
N LYS A 292 -9.16 -26.04 5.18
CA LYS A 292 -9.21 -26.90 6.37
C LYS A 292 -8.52 -28.23 6.13
N ASN A 293 -7.37 -28.43 6.76
CA ASN A 293 -6.55 -29.65 6.60
C ASN A 293 -6.99 -30.83 7.47
N THR A 294 -7.78 -30.59 8.53
CA THR A 294 -8.26 -31.61 9.46
C THR A 294 -9.69 -32.09 9.13
N SER A 295 -10.00 -33.30 9.57
CA SER A 295 -11.38 -33.83 9.58
C SER A 295 -11.90 -33.80 11.02
N ASP A 296 -12.69 -32.77 11.33
CA ASP A 296 -13.31 -32.46 12.62
C ASP A 296 -14.52 -31.53 12.40
N PHE A 297 -15.18 -31.05 13.46
CA PHE A 297 -16.33 -30.14 13.37
C PHE A 297 -15.98 -28.64 13.34
N GLY A 298 -14.70 -28.26 13.43
CA GLY A 298 -14.25 -26.87 13.53
C GLY A 298 -14.39 -26.04 12.24
N PRO A 299 -14.09 -24.73 12.32
CA PRO A 299 -14.16 -23.81 11.19
C PRO A 299 -13.03 -24.03 10.17
N CYS A 300 -13.16 -23.41 8.99
CA CYS A 300 -12.07 -23.23 8.05
C CYS A 300 -11.14 -22.09 8.48
N ILE A 301 -9.84 -22.32 8.35
CA ILE A 301 -8.73 -21.45 8.72
C ILE A 301 -8.35 -20.56 7.54
N VAL A 302 -7.89 -19.33 7.79
CA VAL A 302 -7.47 -18.40 6.74
C VAL A 302 -6.20 -18.89 6.02
N CYS A 303 -6.13 -18.73 4.70
CA CYS A 303 -4.92 -19.01 3.93
C CYS A 303 -3.78 -18.05 4.34
N PRO A 304 -2.59 -18.57 4.69
CA PRO A 304 -1.45 -17.72 5.03
C PRO A 304 -0.99 -16.89 3.82
N PRO A 305 -0.24 -15.79 4.04
CA PRO A 305 0.32 -14.97 2.95
C PRO A 305 1.11 -15.81 1.94
N GLN A 306 1.15 -15.37 0.68
CA GLN A 306 1.74 -16.12 -0.44
C GLN A 306 1.04 -17.47 -0.72
N THR A 307 -0.19 -17.67 -0.24
CA THR A 307 -1.05 -18.80 -0.60
C THR A 307 -2.49 -18.38 -0.84
N LYS A 308 -3.21 -19.11 -1.72
CA LYS A 308 -4.54 -18.77 -2.23
C LYS A 308 -5.54 -19.93 -2.15
N ASN A 309 -6.82 -19.61 -2.00
CA ASN A 309 -7.93 -20.50 -2.31
C ASN A 309 -9.11 -19.74 -2.96
N LYS A 310 -9.56 -20.19 -4.14
CA LYS A 310 -10.71 -19.63 -4.86
C LYS A 310 -12.07 -19.91 -4.21
N GLY A 311 -12.17 -20.89 -3.30
CA GLY A 311 -13.42 -21.23 -2.60
C GLY A 311 -14.49 -21.93 -3.47
N THR A 312 -14.18 -22.25 -4.73
CA THR A 312 -15.10 -22.95 -5.65
C THR A 312 -15.13 -24.47 -5.44
N GLN A 313 -14.18 -25.00 -4.67
CA GLN A 313 -14.03 -26.42 -4.35
C GLN A 313 -13.56 -26.56 -2.90
N PRO A 314 -13.85 -27.69 -2.21
CA PRO A 314 -13.34 -27.94 -0.87
C PRO A 314 -11.81 -27.94 -0.86
N CYS A 315 -11.22 -27.15 0.04
CA CYS A 315 -9.79 -26.87 0.04
C CYS A 315 -9.13 -27.40 1.33
N SER A 316 -8.37 -28.49 1.22
CA SER A 316 -7.62 -29.06 2.34
C SER A 316 -6.25 -28.41 2.57
N LYS A 317 -5.74 -27.67 1.57
CA LYS A 317 -4.48 -26.90 1.63
C LYS A 317 -4.51 -25.79 0.58
N CYS A 318 -4.16 -24.56 0.98
CA CYS A 318 -4.02 -23.44 0.05
C CYS A 318 -2.92 -23.71 -0.99
N ALA A 319 -3.15 -23.28 -2.23
CA ALA A 319 -2.14 -23.35 -3.28
C ALA A 319 -1.13 -22.20 -3.10
N SER A 320 0.15 -22.43 -3.36
CA SER A 320 1.15 -21.36 -3.34
C SER A 320 0.89 -20.33 -4.45
N CYS A 321 1.29 -19.09 -4.19
CA CYS A 321 1.30 -17.99 -5.15
C CYS A 321 2.69 -17.80 -5.78
N ASP A 322 2.75 -17.21 -6.97
CA ASP A 322 4.00 -16.75 -7.58
C ASP A 322 4.65 -15.62 -6.77
N LEU A 323 5.98 -15.67 -6.60
CA LEU A 323 6.76 -14.73 -5.77
C LEU A 323 6.69 -13.26 -6.22
N THR A 324 6.32 -13.01 -7.48
CA THR A 324 6.16 -11.66 -8.06
C THR A 324 4.71 -11.17 -8.04
N SER A 325 3.78 -11.97 -7.51
CA SER A 325 2.35 -11.65 -7.49
C SER A 325 1.89 -11.04 -6.16
N PHE A 326 0.82 -10.25 -6.23
CA PHE A 326 0.11 -9.77 -5.06
C PHE A 326 -0.81 -10.87 -4.51
N CYS A 327 -0.35 -11.49 -3.42
CA CYS A 327 -1.03 -12.58 -2.73
C CYS A 327 -0.93 -12.40 -1.20
N PRO A 328 -1.77 -11.53 -0.62
CA PRO A 328 -1.79 -11.24 0.83
C PRO A 328 -2.43 -12.40 1.63
N LEU A 329 -2.55 -12.22 2.94
CA LEU A 329 -3.39 -13.06 3.80
C LEU A 329 -4.80 -13.23 3.19
N ALA A 330 -5.38 -14.42 3.32
CA ALA A 330 -6.73 -14.75 2.83
C ALA A 330 -6.93 -14.62 1.30
N ALA A 331 -5.87 -14.68 0.49
CA ALA A 331 -5.98 -14.50 -0.95
C ALA A 331 -6.94 -15.52 -1.62
N VAL A 332 -7.75 -14.99 -2.54
CA VAL A 332 -8.63 -15.74 -3.45
C VAL A 332 -7.85 -16.21 -4.69
N GLY A 333 -6.93 -15.38 -5.18
CA GLY A 333 -6.05 -15.67 -6.32
C GLY A 333 -4.79 -14.82 -6.35
N GLU A 334 -4.12 -14.76 -7.51
CA GLU A 334 -2.95 -13.92 -7.77
C GLU A 334 -3.33 -12.73 -8.63
N ILE A 335 -2.80 -11.56 -8.29
CA ILE A 335 -2.90 -10.32 -9.06
C ILE A 335 -1.48 -9.90 -9.45
N SER A 336 -1.25 -9.35 -10.65
CA SER A 336 0.03 -8.70 -10.94
C SER A 336 0.07 -7.31 -10.32
N PHE A 337 1.19 -6.92 -9.72
CA PHE A 337 1.38 -5.53 -9.26
C PHE A 337 1.33 -4.53 -10.43
N ASP A 338 1.68 -4.97 -11.64
CA ASP A 338 1.65 -4.16 -12.86
C ASP A 338 0.22 -3.84 -13.35
N ASP A 339 -0.78 -4.63 -12.95
CA ASP A 339 -2.18 -4.42 -13.36
C ASP A 339 -2.84 -3.25 -12.61
N TYR A 340 -2.34 -2.93 -11.41
CA TYR A 340 -2.94 -1.96 -10.48
C TYR A 340 -1.93 -0.90 -9.98
N PRO A 341 -1.26 -0.17 -10.89
CA PRO A 341 -0.24 0.80 -10.53
C PRO A 341 -0.84 1.98 -9.76
N SER A 342 -0.06 2.49 -8.81
CA SER A 342 -0.25 3.81 -8.21
C SER A 342 0.37 4.88 -9.10
N TYR A 343 -0.36 5.96 -9.36
CA TYR A 343 0.13 7.12 -10.08
C TYR A 343 -0.56 8.40 -9.59
N SER A 344 0.17 9.51 -9.64
CA SER A 344 -0.34 10.83 -9.29
C SER A 344 0.13 11.85 -10.33
N GLN A 345 -0.78 12.71 -10.78
CA GLN A 345 -0.48 13.81 -11.71
C GLN A 345 0.19 15.03 -11.02
N ALA A 346 0.81 14.83 -9.85
CA ALA A 346 1.51 15.86 -9.09
C ALA A 346 2.76 16.39 -9.81
N PHE A 347 2.56 17.36 -10.71
CA PHE A 347 3.64 18.09 -11.36
C PHE A 347 4.16 19.19 -10.42
N SER A 348 5.32 18.98 -9.82
CA SER A 348 6.05 20.04 -9.10
C SER A 348 6.45 21.14 -10.08
N TYR A 349 5.99 22.38 -9.83
CA TYR A 349 6.51 23.53 -10.59
C TYR A 349 8.02 23.67 -10.31
N PRO A 350 8.86 23.92 -11.34
CA PRO A 350 10.29 24.10 -11.14
C PRO A 350 10.59 25.26 -10.19
N SER A 351 11.62 25.07 -9.35
CA SER A 351 12.24 26.17 -8.62
C SER A 351 12.65 27.30 -9.58
N LYS A 352 12.60 28.54 -9.09
CA LYS A 352 13.07 29.72 -9.84
C LYS A 352 14.48 29.47 -10.43
N PRO A 353 14.69 29.70 -11.75
CA PRO A 353 15.96 29.38 -12.39
C PRO A 353 17.11 30.21 -11.81
N HIS A 354 18.30 29.61 -11.73
CA HIS A 354 19.51 30.26 -11.21
C HIS A 354 19.96 31.48 -12.03
N MET A 355 19.62 31.52 -13.32
CA MET A 355 19.84 32.67 -14.20
C MET A 355 18.48 33.18 -14.69
N ASN A 356 18.16 34.43 -14.36
CA ASN A 356 16.88 35.08 -14.67
C ASN A 356 17.03 36.32 -15.58
N ASN A 357 18.19 36.50 -16.21
CA ASN A 357 18.48 37.56 -17.16
C ASN A 357 18.74 36.96 -18.55
N TYR A 358 18.08 37.46 -19.58
CA TYR A 358 18.23 36.96 -20.94
C TYR A 358 19.64 37.19 -21.51
N ASP A 359 20.28 38.32 -21.20
CA ASP A 359 21.63 38.61 -21.72
C ASP A 359 22.65 37.60 -21.17
N ASP A 360 22.56 37.27 -19.89
CA ASP A 360 23.45 36.28 -19.26
C ASP A 360 23.18 34.86 -19.78
N LEU A 361 21.92 34.50 -20.03
CA LEU A 361 21.55 33.23 -20.68
C LEU A 361 22.07 33.15 -22.12
N LEU A 362 22.02 34.26 -22.88
CA LEU A 362 22.51 34.35 -24.24
C LEU A 362 24.03 34.23 -24.29
N VAL A 363 24.75 34.93 -23.41
CA VAL A 363 26.21 34.82 -23.22
C VAL A 363 26.58 33.39 -22.80
N HIS A 364 25.88 32.80 -21.83
CA HIS A 364 26.15 31.44 -21.37
C HIS A 364 25.98 30.43 -22.51
N ASN A 365 24.89 30.48 -23.27
CA ASN A 365 24.68 29.57 -24.41
C ASN A 365 25.64 29.83 -25.59
N MET A 366 26.13 31.07 -25.76
CA MET A 366 27.16 31.41 -26.75
C MET A 366 28.52 30.76 -26.46
N PHE A 367 28.95 30.77 -25.19
CA PHE A 367 30.30 30.34 -24.79
C PHE A 367 30.41 28.93 -24.19
N THR A 368 29.28 28.27 -23.90
CA THR A 368 29.31 26.90 -23.35
C THR A 368 29.65 25.87 -24.41
N ILE A 369 30.63 25.01 -24.11
CA ILE A 369 30.92 23.77 -24.82
C ILE A 369 30.71 22.64 -23.81
N GLY A 370 29.63 21.87 -23.97
CA GLY A 370 29.39 20.68 -23.16
C GLY A 370 30.03 19.42 -23.75
N ASP A 371 30.31 18.44 -22.91
CA ASP A 371 31.04 17.21 -23.27
C ASP A 371 30.26 16.25 -24.21
N SER A 372 28.95 16.46 -24.38
CA SER A 372 28.14 15.61 -25.25
C SER A 372 28.35 15.93 -26.73
N ARG A 373 28.33 14.90 -27.59
CA ARG A 373 28.44 15.08 -29.05
C ARG A 373 27.39 16.04 -29.62
N ARG A 374 26.18 16.05 -29.03
CA ARG A 374 25.11 16.99 -29.36
C ARG A 374 25.49 18.43 -28.99
N CYS A 375 26.05 18.64 -27.80
CA CYS A 375 26.52 19.96 -27.35
C CYS A 375 27.54 20.58 -28.29
N ILE A 376 28.56 19.81 -28.69
CA ILE A 376 29.61 20.27 -29.60
C ILE A 376 29.01 20.71 -30.96
N LEU A 377 28.01 19.97 -31.47
CA LEU A 377 27.34 20.29 -32.74
C LEU A 377 26.42 21.52 -32.68
N ILE A 378 25.92 21.90 -31.49
CA ILE A 378 24.99 23.03 -31.30
C ILE A 378 25.73 24.30 -30.82
N SER A 379 26.90 24.15 -30.19
CA SER A 379 27.68 25.26 -29.62
C SER A 379 28.11 26.29 -30.68
N PRO A 380 27.70 27.58 -30.56
CA PRO A 380 28.13 28.64 -31.47
C PRO A 380 29.65 28.88 -31.43
N LEU A 381 30.28 28.74 -30.26
CA LEU A 381 31.72 28.91 -30.08
C LEU A 381 32.53 27.90 -30.90
N PHE A 382 32.06 26.65 -30.98
CA PHE A 382 32.73 25.61 -31.77
C PHE A 382 32.71 25.92 -33.27
N TRP A 383 31.55 26.29 -33.83
CA TRP A 383 31.41 26.65 -35.24
C TRP A 383 32.15 27.93 -35.62
N THR A 384 32.15 28.94 -34.74
CA THR A 384 32.95 30.16 -34.95
C THR A 384 34.44 29.88 -34.92
N ALA A 385 34.93 29.03 -34.00
CA ALA A 385 36.34 28.61 -33.98
C ALA A 385 36.73 27.89 -35.29
N ILE A 386 35.88 27.00 -35.82
CA ILE A 386 36.09 26.35 -37.12
C ILE A 386 36.15 27.39 -38.25
N VAL A 387 35.21 28.33 -38.31
CA VAL A 387 35.21 29.38 -39.35
C VAL A 387 36.42 30.29 -39.23
N ILE A 388 36.86 30.66 -38.02
CA ILE A 388 38.08 31.44 -37.79
C ILE A 388 39.32 30.66 -38.25
N ALA A 389 39.41 29.36 -37.94
CA ALA A 389 40.51 28.49 -38.41
C ALA A 389 40.53 28.38 -39.95
N LEU A 390 39.37 28.19 -40.59
CA LEU A 390 39.25 28.19 -42.06
C LEU A 390 39.62 29.56 -42.65
N CYS A 391 39.20 30.67 -42.04
CA CYS A 391 39.59 32.02 -42.45
C CYS A 391 41.10 32.24 -42.32
N PHE A 392 41.74 31.70 -41.27
CA PHE A 392 43.18 31.76 -41.09
C PHE A 392 43.94 30.91 -42.12
N ILE A 393 43.44 29.70 -42.44
CA ILE A 393 43.99 28.86 -43.52
C ILE A 393 43.86 29.58 -44.87
N VAL A 394 42.71 30.17 -45.19
CA VAL A 394 42.52 30.99 -46.39
C VAL A 394 43.46 32.20 -46.39
N TRP A 395 43.67 32.85 -45.25
CA TRP A 395 44.62 33.97 -45.13
C TRP A 395 46.07 33.54 -45.36
N LEU A 396 46.49 32.39 -44.83
CA LEU A 396 47.80 31.79 -45.09
C LEU A 396 47.97 31.41 -46.57
N LEU A 397 46.98 30.74 -47.18
CA LEU A 397 46.99 30.40 -48.61
C LEU A 397 47.08 31.66 -49.48
N MET A 398 46.32 32.71 -49.18
CA MET A 398 46.36 33.98 -49.91
C MET A 398 47.67 34.76 -49.72
N THR A 399 48.45 34.40 -48.70
CA THR A 399 49.78 34.93 -48.38
C THR A 399 50.89 34.09 -49.02
N SER A 400 50.80 32.76 -49.05
CA SER A 400 51.73 31.91 -49.82
C SER A 400 51.56 32.10 -51.33
N LEU A 401 50.32 32.24 -51.82
CA LEU A 401 50.01 32.65 -53.21
C LEU A 401 50.39 34.13 -53.51
N LYS A 402 50.81 34.93 -52.52
CA LYS A 402 51.49 36.23 -52.75
C LYS A 402 52.97 36.04 -53.05
N ILE A 403 53.55 34.95 -52.52
CA ILE A 403 54.99 34.67 -52.49
C ILE A 403 55.41 33.82 -53.71
N CYS A 404 54.57 32.87 -54.15
CA CYS A 404 54.80 32.13 -55.39
C CYS A 404 54.45 33.00 -56.62
N SER A 405 55.48 33.44 -57.36
CA SER A 405 55.36 34.28 -58.57
C SER A 405 54.82 33.54 -59.82
N CYS A 406 53.88 32.60 -59.65
CA CYS A 406 53.32 31.82 -60.76
C CYS A 406 52.06 32.49 -61.33
N PRO A 407 51.95 32.70 -62.67
CA PRO A 407 50.85 33.47 -63.26
C PRO A 407 49.45 32.85 -63.05
N GLN A 408 49.34 31.52 -63.06
CA GLN A 408 48.07 30.83 -62.74
C GLN A 408 47.63 31.04 -61.28
N ALA A 409 48.56 30.92 -60.33
CA ALA A 409 48.32 31.17 -58.90
C ALA A 409 47.84 32.61 -58.64
N GLN A 410 48.42 33.57 -59.34
CA GLN A 410 48.04 34.99 -59.24
C GLN A 410 46.63 35.27 -59.78
N ASN A 411 46.16 34.50 -60.79
CA ASN A 411 44.80 34.62 -61.32
C ASN A 411 43.75 34.13 -60.31
N HIS A 412 43.91 32.92 -59.74
CA HIS A 412 43.03 32.40 -58.68
C HIS A 412 42.98 33.33 -57.46
N ARG A 413 44.15 33.83 -57.02
CA ARG A 413 44.24 34.81 -55.92
C ARG A 413 43.49 36.11 -56.21
N ASN A 414 43.46 36.58 -57.47
CA ASN A 414 42.71 37.76 -57.86
C ASN A 414 41.19 37.51 -57.94
N GLN A 415 40.75 36.32 -58.34
CA GLN A 415 39.33 35.92 -58.24
C GLN A 415 38.86 35.85 -56.78
N ALA A 416 39.61 35.17 -55.91
CA ALA A 416 39.31 35.08 -54.48
C ALA A 416 39.26 36.47 -53.80
N LYS A 417 40.19 37.38 -54.14
CA LYS A 417 40.15 38.79 -53.70
C LYS A 417 38.88 39.51 -54.15
N LYS A 418 38.44 39.34 -55.41
CA LYS A 418 37.22 39.99 -55.93
C LYS A 418 35.98 39.51 -55.19
N PHE A 419 35.90 38.21 -54.86
CA PHE A 419 34.80 37.66 -54.06
C PHE A 419 34.81 38.20 -52.62
N LEU A 420 35.94 38.03 -51.90
CA LEU A 420 36.04 38.44 -50.50
C LEU A 420 35.97 39.95 -50.28
N LYS A 421 36.36 40.78 -51.26
CA LYS A 421 36.11 42.24 -51.23
C LYS A 421 34.63 42.58 -51.31
N LYS A 422 33.81 41.83 -52.07
CA LYS A 422 32.36 42.05 -52.12
C LYS A 422 31.64 41.67 -50.82
N ALA A 423 32.26 40.84 -49.99
CA ALA A 423 31.73 40.39 -48.71
C ALA A 423 32.20 41.23 -47.50
N ASP A 424 33.00 42.29 -47.70
CA ASP A 424 33.56 43.11 -46.61
C ASP A 424 32.59 44.22 -46.19
N ILE A 425 31.89 44.01 -45.06
CA ILE A 425 30.95 44.99 -44.49
C ILE A 425 31.69 46.15 -43.78
N PHE A 426 32.85 45.90 -43.17
CA PHE A 426 33.52 46.88 -42.31
C PHE A 426 34.20 48.01 -43.08
N ASN A 427 34.82 47.68 -44.22
CA ASN A 427 35.74 48.60 -44.89
C ASN A 427 35.37 48.78 -46.38
N GLN A 428 34.07 48.67 -46.68
CA GLN A 428 33.43 48.93 -47.99
C GLN A 428 34.11 48.25 -49.19
N GLY A 429 34.72 47.07 -48.97
CA GLY A 429 35.39 46.30 -50.02
C GLY A 429 36.80 46.76 -50.40
N GLU A 430 37.43 47.65 -49.63
CA GLU A 430 38.86 47.97 -49.84
C GLU A 430 39.76 46.75 -49.60
N ARG A 431 39.42 45.85 -48.66
CA ARG A 431 40.30 44.76 -48.23
C ARG A 431 39.58 43.42 -48.14
N TRP A 432 40.11 42.42 -48.86
CA TRP A 432 39.62 41.02 -48.83
C TRP A 432 39.64 40.34 -47.45
N VAL A 433 40.33 40.93 -46.46
CA VAL A 433 40.41 40.39 -45.09
C VAL A 433 39.12 40.69 -44.29
N GLY A 434 38.45 41.83 -44.53
CA GLY A 434 37.21 42.18 -43.82
C GLY A 434 36.03 41.25 -44.20
N GLY A 435 36.03 40.72 -45.43
CA GLY A 435 35.07 39.71 -45.86
C GLY A 435 35.21 38.37 -45.15
N LEU A 436 36.39 38.02 -44.62
CA LEU A 436 36.57 36.81 -43.81
C LEU A 436 35.97 36.99 -42.41
N PHE A 437 36.18 38.14 -41.77
CA PHE A 437 35.54 38.47 -40.50
C PHE A 437 34.02 38.56 -40.62
N THR A 438 33.51 39.07 -41.75
CA THR A 438 32.07 39.13 -42.04
C THR A 438 31.41 37.75 -42.03
N LEU A 439 32.08 36.71 -42.56
CA LEU A 439 31.56 35.34 -42.54
C LEU A 439 31.43 34.78 -41.12
N ALA A 440 32.37 35.10 -40.22
CA ALA A 440 32.29 34.70 -38.81
C ALA A 440 31.12 35.40 -38.07
N ILE A 441 30.90 36.69 -38.33
CA ILE A 441 29.79 37.46 -37.74
C ILE A 441 28.43 36.93 -38.22
N LEU A 442 28.28 36.67 -39.53
CA LEU A 442 27.06 36.10 -40.08
C LEU A 442 26.71 34.75 -39.44
N LEU A 443 27.73 33.91 -39.17
CA LEU A 443 27.50 32.66 -38.45
C LEU A 443 26.98 32.92 -37.03
N ILE A 444 27.64 33.80 -36.26
CA ILE A 444 27.17 34.16 -34.90
C ILE A 444 25.71 34.62 -34.96
N TYR A 445 25.38 35.56 -35.84
CA TYR A 445 24.03 36.10 -35.96
C TYR A 445 22.98 35.02 -36.24
N THR A 446 23.27 34.06 -37.14
CA THR A 446 22.32 32.95 -37.39
C THR A 446 22.10 32.07 -36.16
N PHE A 447 23.11 31.86 -35.33
CA PHE A 447 22.96 31.17 -34.04
C PHE A 447 22.21 32.02 -33.00
N THR A 448 22.48 33.34 -32.89
CA THR A 448 21.74 34.25 -31.99
C THR A 448 20.25 34.25 -32.31
N PHE A 449 19.88 34.48 -33.58
CA PHE A 449 18.47 34.52 -34.00
C PHE A 449 17.78 33.15 -33.89
N ARG A 450 18.50 32.05 -34.15
CA ARG A 450 17.97 30.68 -33.95
C ARG A 450 17.69 30.41 -32.48
N PHE A 451 18.58 30.82 -31.57
CA PHE A 451 18.37 30.70 -30.13
C PHE A 451 17.19 31.55 -29.68
N ALA A 452 17.14 32.84 -30.04
CA ALA A 452 16.04 33.75 -29.67
C ALA A 452 14.66 33.24 -30.15
N SER A 453 14.56 32.83 -31.42
CA SER A 453 13.33 32.24 -31.99
C SER A 453 12.92 30.94 -31.29
N GLY A 454 13.90 30.17 -30.84
CA GLY A 454 13.69 28.95 -30.04
C GLY A 454 13.22 29.22 -28.63
N PHE A 455 13.87 30.15 -27.94
CA PHE A 455 13.61 30.51 -26.55
C PHE A 455 12.16 31.01 -26.34
N LEU A 456 11.60 31.74 -27.32
CA LEU A 456 10.17 32.11 -27.31
C LEU A 456 9.20 30.93 -27.33
N LYS A 457 9.58 29.78 -27.89
CA LYS A 457 8.73 28.59 -27.96
C LYS A 457 8.77 27.75 -26.67
N LEU A 458 9.66 28.10 -25.73
CA LEU A 458 9.78 27.50 -24.40
C LEU A 458 8.90 28.19 -23.35
N TYR A 459 7.75 28.72 -23.77
CA TYR A 459 6.73 29.35 -22.92
C TYR A 459 5.32 29.16 -23.54
N PRO A 460 4.25 28.94 -22.75
CA PRO A 460 4.24 28.60 -21.32
C PRO A 460 4.65 27.14 -21.05
N ILE A 461 4.95 26.76 -19.80
CA ILE A 461 5.41 25.40 -19.47
C ILE A 461 4.38 24.32 -19.79
N GLU A 462 3.08 24.63 -19.67
CA GLU A 462 1.95 23.74 -19.91
C GLU A 462 1.85 23.24 -21.36
N THR A 463 2.31 24.06 -22.33
CA THR A 463 2.20 23.74 -23.77
C THR A 463 3.57 23.62 -24.45
N SER A 464 4.68 23.94 -23.77
CA SER A 464 6.03 23.89 -24.35
C SER A 464 6.72 22.55 -24.10
N ASN A 465 6.84 21.78 -25.18
CA ASN A 465 7.70 20.61 -25.22
C ASN A 465 9.17 20.98 -24.95
N VAL A 466 9.92 20.05 -24.34
CA VAL A 466 11.38 20.19 -24.16
C VAL A 466 12.02 20.43 -25.53
N SER A 467 12.78 21.51 -25.68
CA SER A 467 13.38 21.90 -26.95
C SER A 467 14.91 21.90 -26.87
N HIS A 468 15.54 21.19 -27.79
CA HIS A 468 16.99 20.93 -27.80
C HIS A 468 17.82 22.08 -28.39
N ILE A 469 17.53 23.31 -27.95
CA ILE A 469 18.05 24.55 -28.57
C ILE A 469 19.32 25.05 -27.87
N SER A 470 19.54 24.60 -26.64
CA SER A 470 20.73 24.79 -25.82
C SER A 470 21.40 23.45 -25.47
N CYS A 471 22.59 23.53 -24.86
CA CYS A 471 23.25 22.39 -24.21
C CYS A 471 22.50 21.91 -22.96
N ASP A 472 21.99 22.85 -22.19
CA ASP A 472 21.14 22.62 -21.02
C ASP A 472 19.67 22.54 -21.48
N ASP A 473 19.06 21.36 -21.35
CA ASP A 473 17.65 21.11 -21.67
C ASP A 473 16.68 21.63 -20.58
N THR A 474 17.19 22.15 -19.46
CA THR A 474 16.38 22.78 -18.40
C THR A 474 16.12 24.28 -18.64
N MET A 475 16.90 24.94 -19.52
CA MET A 475 16.64 26.32 -19.91
C MET A 475 15.23 26.47 -20.48
N ARG A 476 14.44 27.41 -19.93
CA ARG A 476 13.12 27.81 -20.44
C ARG A 476 12.96 29.32 -20.30
N ASN A 477 12.11 29.93 -21.11
CA ASN A 477 11.78 31.36 -20.99
C ASN A 477 10.75 31.59 -19.86
N VAL A 478 10.96 30.99 -18.69
CA VAL A 478 9.96 30.96 -17.61
C VAL A 478 10.61 31.28 -16.26
N LEU A 479 10.00 32.21 -15.53
CA LEU A 479 10.28 32.52 -14.14
C LEU A 479 9.06 32.12 -13.30
N PHE A 480 9.30 31.33 -12.26
CA PHE A 480 8.29 30.88 -11.32
C PHE A 480 8.41 31.60 -9.98
N ASP A 481 7.26 31.94 -9.41
CA ASP A 481 7.10 32.34 -8.01
C ASP A 481 5.91 31.58 -7.41
N SER A 482 6.13 30.80 -6.37
CA SER A 482 5.13 29.92 -5.77
C SER A 482 4.87 30.31 -4.32
N VAL A 483 3.63 30.70 -4.01
CA VAL A 483 3.23 31.23 -2.71
C VAL A 483 1.95 30.54 -2.24
N LEU A 484 1.92 30.13 -0.97
CA LEU A 484 0.73 29.59 -0.32
C LEU A 484 -0.15 30.75 0.15
N GLN A 485 -1.42 30.78 -0.28
CA GLN A 485 -2.33 31.90 -0.05
C GLN A 485 -3.69 31.45 0.50
N LEU A 486 -4.36 32.37 1.20
CA LEU A 486 -5.75 32.23 1.62
C LEU A 486 -6.66 32.80 0.51
N PRO A 487 -7.81 32.17 0.20
CA PRO A 487 -8.75 32.63 -0.82
C PRO A 487 -9.47 33.90 -0.34
N LEU A 488 -8.78 35.03 -0.48
CA LEU A 488 -9.31 36.38 -0.23
C LEU A 488 -9.85 36.96 -1.55
N PRO A 489 -11.04 37.58 -1.55
CA PRO A 489 -11.60 38.16 -2.76
C PRO A 489 -10.76 39.35 -3.24
N LEU A 490 -10.14 39.18 -4.42
CA LEU A 490 -9.48 40.28 -5.12
C LEU A 490 -10.51 41.20 -5.81
N PRO A 491 -10.24 42.52 -5.95
CA PRO A 491 -11.21 43.49 -6.45
C PRO A 491 -11.61 43.32 -7.92
N ASP A 492 -10.80 42.61 -8.71
CA ASP A 492 -10.95 42.42 -10.15
C ASP A 492 -11.77 41.18 -10.52
N GLY A 493 -12.05 40.29 -9.56
CA GLY A 493 -12.89 39.11 -9.73
C GLY A 493 -12.36 38.00 -10.66
N SER A 494 -11.23 38.22 -11.35
CA SER A 494 -10.74 37.30 -12.40
C SER A 494 -10.41 35.90 -11.86
N GLN A 495 -9.77 35.83 -10.68
CA GLN A 495 -9.45 34.55 -10.04
C GLN A 495 -10.69 33.77 -9.58
N TRP A 496 -11.80 34.43 -9.24
CA TRP A 496 -13.01 33.73 -8.78
C TRP A 496 -13.61 32.80 -9.84
N ALA A 497 -13.39 33.06 -11.12
CA ALA A 497 -13.83 32.18 -12.19
C ALA A 497 -13.14 30.80 -12.13
N ILE A 498 -11.82 30.76 -11.93
CA ILE A 498 -11.09 29.47 -11.82
C ILE A 498 -11.36 28.76 -10.48
N PHE A 499 -11.59 29.49 -9.39
CA PHE A 499 -12.09 28.91 -8.13
C PHE A 499 -13.46 28.25 -8.32
N ASN A 500 -14.42 28.94 -8.96
CA ASN A 500 -15.74 28.39 -9.24
C ASN A 500 -15.67 27.14 -10.15
N MET A 501 -14.76 27.12 -11.14
CA MET A 501 -14.52 25.93 -11.97
C MET A 501 -13.97 24.75 -11.14
N LEU A 502 -13.04 24.99 -10.21
CA LEU A 502 -12.55 23.96 -9.30
C LEU A 502 -13.64 23.46 -8.36
N ASP A 503 -14.42 24.36 -7.76
CA ASP A 503 -15.47 24.04 -6.78
C ASP A 503 -16.68 23.32 -7.39
N THR A 504 -16.95 23.52 -8.68
CA THR A 504 -18.02 22.85 -9.44
C THR A 504 -17.54 21.63 -10.22
N GLN A 505 -16.26 21.27 -10.16
CA GLN A 505 -15.74 20.07 -10.84
C GLN A 505 -16.43 18.81 -10.28
N PRO A 506 -17.11 18.00 -11.11
CA PRO A 506 -17.70 16.75 -10.65
C PRO A 506 -16.59 15.73 -10.37
N LEU A 507 -16.59 15.15 -9.18
CA LEU A 507 -15.65 14.12 -8.77
C LEU A 507 -16.30 12.73 -8.80
N VAL A 508 -15.59 11.77 -9.39
CA VAL A 508 -15.93 10.34 -9.40
C VAL A 508 -14.84 9.59 -8.64
N ILE A 509 -15.27 8.76 -7.70
CA ILE A 509 -14.40 7.86 -6.95
C ILE A 509 -14.59 6.45 -7.52
N THR A 510 -13.46 5.83 -7.85
CA THR A 510 -13.36 4.44 -8.29
C THR A 510 -12.58 3.67 -7.25
N ILE A 511 -13.12 2.54 -6.80
CA ILE A 511 -12.50 1.69 -5.80
C ILE A 511 -12.42 0.27 -6.32
N ASP A 512 -11.20 -0.19 -6.56
CA ASP A 512 -10.89 -1.58 -6.85
C ASP A 512 -10.66 -2.31 -5.51
N LEU A 513 -11.60 -3.16 -5.10
CA LEU A 513 -11.43 -4.10 -4.00
C LEU A 513 -10.59 -5.27 -4.52
N LEU A 514 -9.33 -5.34 -4.11
CA LEU A 514 -8.36 -6.29 -4.62
C LEU A 514 -8.45 -7.63 -3.87
N ASN A 515 -8.35 -8.72 -4.62
CA ASN A 515 -8.27 -10.09 -4.10
C ASN A 515 -9.43 -10.44 -3.15
N THR A 516 -10.66 -10.27 -3.65
CA THR A 516 -11.91 -10.49 -2.90
C THR A 516 -12.91 -11.35 -3.68
N ALA A 517 -13.77 -12.05 -2.93
CA ALA A 517 -14.93 -12.76 -3.46
C ALA A 517 -16.25 -12.00 -3.24
N ALA A 518 -16.22 -10.76 -2.71
CA ALA A 518 -17.40 -9.95 -2.49
C ALA A 518 -18.16 -9.66 -3.79
N ASP A 519 -19.49 -9.73 -3.81
CA ASP A 519 -20.30 -9.41 -5.00
C ASP A 519 -20.81 -7.97 -5.01
N CYS A 520 -21.16 -7.46 -6.20
CA CYS A 520 -21.72 -6.11 -6.35
C CYS A 520 -23.03 -5.89 -5.56
N SER A 521 -23.81 -6.95 -5.33
CA SER A 521 -25.01 -6.94 -4.48
C SER A 521 -24.69 -6.75 -2.99
N SER A 522 -23.48 -7.15 -2.56
CA SER A 522 -22.99 -7.01 -1.19
C SER A 522 -22.47 -5.61 -0.87
N VAL A 523 -22.10 -4.83 -1.89
CA VAL A 523 -21.52 -3.48 -1.72
C VAL A 523 -22.63 -2.42 -1.71
N THR A 524 -22.60 -1.55 -0.71
CA THR A 524 -23.46 -0.36 -0.64
C THR A 524 -22.63 0.86 -0.28
N VAL A 525 -22.94 2.00 -0.91
CA VAL A 525 -22.23 3.27 -0.71
C VAL A 525 -23.19 4.28 -0.08
N GLN A 526 -22.74 5.00 0.94
CA GLN A 526 -23.51 6.06 1.60
C GLN A 526 -22.62 7.26 1.94
N GLN A 527 -23.21 8.45 1.95
CA GLN A 527 -22.59 9.68 2.41
C GLN A 527 -23.09 9.99 3.82
N ASN A 528 -22.16 10.06 4.77
CA ASN A 528 -22.44 10.42 6.15
C ASN A 528 -22.49 11.95 6.26
N ARG A 529 -23.62 12.50 6.71
CA ARG A 529 -23.85 13.95 6.86
C ARG A 529 -24.03 14.30 8.34
N PRO A 530 -23.40 15.37 8.86
CA PRO A 530 -23.60 15.78 10.25
C PRO A 530 -25.04 16.23 10.48
N GLY A 531 -25.70 15.62 11.48
CA GLY A 531 -27.05 16.01 11.93
C GLY A 531 -28.24 15.48 11.10
N VAL A 532 -28.03 14.60 10.12
CA VAL A 532 -29.09 14.04 9.26
C VAL A 532 -28.87 12.54 9.05
N ASN A 533 -29.92 11.79 8.70
CA ASN A 533 -29.79 10.43 8.17
C ASN A 533 -28.79 10.38 7.00
N TYR A 534 -28.08 9.26 6.87
CA TYR A 534 -27.15 9.02 5.76
C TYR A 534 -27.85 9.09 4.41
N LEU A 535 -27.17 9.64 3.40
CA LEU A 535 -27.66 9.63 2.02
C LEU A 535 -27.05 8.43 1.29
N ARG A 536 -27.86 7.48 0.82
CA ARG A 536 -27.36 6.40 -0.04
C ARG A 536 -26.89 7.01 -1.38
N LEU A 537 -25.65 6.71 -1.78
CA LEU A 537 -25.12 7.10 -3.09
C LEU A 537 -25.44 6.00 -4.10
N GLU A 538 -25.74 6.40 -5.33
CA GLU A 538 -25.94 5.47 -6.44
C GLU A 538 -24.60 5.00 -6.99
N ILE A 539 -24.47 3.68 -7.19
CA ILE A 539 -23.29 3.08 -7.80
C ILE A 539 -23.45 3.19 -9.31
N ILE A 540 -22.62 3.99 -9.95
CA ILE A 540 -22.64 4.24 -11.40
C ILE A 540 -22.30 2.95 -12.17
N SER A 541 -21.33 2.20 -11.68
CA SER A 541 -20.97 0.88 -12.21
C SER A 541 -20.28 0.04 -11.14
N CYS A 542 -20.61 -1.24 -11.07
CA CYS A 542 -19.83 -2.24 -10.34
C CYS A 542 -19.49 -3.40 -11.29
N VAL A 543 -18.22 -3.71 -11.44
CA VAL A 543 -17.71 -4.62 -12.49
C VAL A 543 -16.67 -5.57 -11.91
N LEU A 544 -16.69 -6.82 -12.36
CA LEU A 544 -15.60 -7.78 -12.16
C LEU A 544 -14.49 -7.50 -13.16
N GLN A 545 -13.27 -7.26 -12.65
CA GLN A 545 -12.11 -7.10 -13.53
C GLN A 545 -11.69 -8.44 -14.17
N PRO A 546 -10.92 -8.44 -15.28
CA PRO A 546 -10.53 -9.65 -16.00
C PRO A 546 -9.78 -10.71 -15.17
N ASP A 547 -9.18 -10.32 -14.04
CA ASP A 547 -8.54 -11.22 -13.07
C ASP A 547 -9.51 -12.16 -12.34
N ASN A 548 -10.83 -11.90 -12.41
CA ASN A 548 -11.91 -12.59 -11.70
C ASN A 548 -11.86 -12.52 -10.17
N ILE A 549 -11.02 -11.65 -9.59
CA ILE A 549 -10.79 -11.53 -8.14
C ILE A 549 -10.71 -10.07 -7.65
N THR A 550 -10.86 -9.10 -8.56
CA THR A 550 -10.99 -7.68 -8.22
C THR A 550 -12.38 -7.15 -8.59
N ARG A 551 -12.98 -6.38 -7.69
CA ARG A 551 -14.26 -5.69 -7.91
C ARG A 551 -14.05 -4.19 -7.98
N SER A 552 -14.35 -3.59 -9.12
CA SER A 552 -14.27 -2.13 -9.31
C SER A 552 -15.63 -1.50 -9.08
N VAL A 553 -15.72 -0.51 -8.19
CA VAL A 553 -16.95 0.16 -7.76
C VAL A 553 -16.82 1.66 -7.98
N ASN A 554 -17.67 2.23 -8.83
CA ASN A 554 -17.64 3.64 -9.22
C ASN A 554 -18.87 4.38 -8.72
N PHE A 555 -18.67 5.56 -8.13
CA PHE A 555 -19.74 6.46 -7.70
C PHE A 555 -19.28 7.93 -7.75
N SER A 556 -20.22 8.85 -7.94
CA SER A 556 -19.96 10.28 -7.87
C SER A 556 -20.10 10.81 -6.44
N VAL A 557 -19.35 11.86 -6.13
CA VAL A 557 -19.51 12.61 -4.88
C VAL A 557 -19.96 14.04 -5.16
N SER A 558 -20.90 14.53 -4.34
CA SER A 558 -21.54 15.83 -4.54
C SER A 558 -20.76 17.03 -4.01
N SER A 559 -19.56 16.82 -3.46
CA SER A 559 -18.74 17.86 -2.85
C SER A 559 -17.29 17.40 -2.65
N HIS A 560 -16.37 18.36 -2.69
CA HIS A 560 -14.96 18.25 -2.31
C HIS A 560 -14.75 18.05 -0.80
N ARG A 561 -15.80 18.25 0.03
CA ARG A 561 -15.79 18.01 1.49
C ARG A 561 -16.88 17.00 1.83
N THR A 562 -16.51 15.73 2.02
CA THR A 562 -17.50 14.66 2.22
C THR A 562 -16.92 13.45 2.95
N ASN A 563 -17.72 12.84 3.81
CA ASN A 563 -17.43 11.53 4.39
C ASN A 563 -18.27 10.47 3.69
N VAL A 564 -17.63 9.62 2.91
CA VAL A 564 -18.25 8.46 2.26
C VAL A 564 -17.99 7.23 3.12
N GLN A 565 -18.96 6.34 3.18
CA GLN A 565 -18.85 5.04 3.83
C GLN A 565 -19.32 3.95 2.87
N ILE A 566 -18.50 2.94 2.68
CA ILE A 566 -18.76 1.79 1.83
C ILE A 566 -18.90 0.59 2.74
N ASN A 567 -20.06 -0.06 2.68
CA ASN A 567 -20.39 -1.21 3.50
C ASN A 567 -20.46 -2.44 2.59
N ILE A 568 -19.67 -3.45 2.93
CA ILE A 568 -19.52 -4.69 2.18
C ILE A 568 -20.10 -5.79 3.06
N THR A 569 -21.31 -6.23 2.75
CA THR A 569 -22.12 -7.13 3.58
C THR A 569 -21.88 -8.58 3.21
N GLY A 570 -21.31 -9.36 4.13
CA GLY A 570 -20.98 -10.76 3.99
C GLY A 570 -19.58 -11.10 4.53
N PRO A 571 -19.25 -12.39 4.69
CA PRO A 571 -18.01 -12.88 5.28
C PRO A 571 -16.83 -12.81 4.28
N PHE A 572 -16.59 -11.64 3.69
CA PHE A 572 -15.60 -11.46 2.62
C PHE A 572 -14.29 -10.89 3.13
N PHE A 573 -13.18 -11.47 2.68
CA PHE A 573 -11.85 -10.87 2.81
C PHE A 573 -11.57 -9.94 1.63
N ILE A 574 -10.84 -8.87 1.90
CA ILE A 574 -10.35 -7.93 0.88
C ILE A 574 -8.85 -7.77 1.13
N GLY A 575 -8.02 -8.29 0.21
CA GLY A 575 -6.57 -8.30 0.38
C GLY A 575 -5.91 -6.92 0.25
N GLY A 576 -6.56 -5.99 -0.45
CA GLY A 576 -6.12 -4.61 -0.59
C GLY A 576 -7.17 -3.74 -1.26
N ILE A 577 -6.92 -2.43 -1.32
CA ILE A 577 -7.78 -1.48 -2.03
C ILE A 577 -6.91 -0.63 -2.95
N ARG A 578 -7.39 -0.36 -4.16
CA ARG A 578 -6.92 0.76 -4.96
C ARG A 578 -8.03 1.79 -5.09
N LEU A 579 -7.72 3.02 -4.71
CA LEU A 579 -8.63 4.16 -4.79
C LEU A 579 -8.13 5.08 -5.89
N CYS A 580 -8.97 5.29 -6.89
CA CYS A 580 -8.76 6.28 -7.95
C CYS A 580 -9.77 7.42 -7.80
N LEU A 581 -9.33 8.64 -8.07
CA LEU A 581 -10.16 9.83 -7.99
C LEU A 581 -10.03 10.60 -9.30
N TYR A 582 -11.17 10.75 -9.98
CA TYR A 582 -11.28 11.33 -11.31
C TYR A 582 -12.14 12.60 -11.29
N GLY A 583 -11.74 13.61 -12.07
CA GLY A 583 -12.49 14.83 -12.32
C GLY A 583 -12.23 15.34 -13.74
N GLN A 584 -13.30 15.61 -14.50
CA GLN A 584 -13.17 16.03 -15.90
C GLN A 584 -12.62 17.47 -16.00
N GLY A 585 -11.67 17.70 -16.90
CA GLY A 585 -11.14 19.04 -17.19
C GLY A 585 -12.14 19.90 -17.98
N LEU A 586 -12.03 21.22 -17.86
CA LEU A 586 -12.94 22.19 -18.47
C LEU A 586 -12.17 23.43 -18.95
N ILE A 587 -12.53 23.97 -20.12
CA ILE A 587 -11.95 25.21 -20.66
C ILE A 587 -13.06 26.26 -20.75
N SER A 588 -12.83 27.45 -20.20
CA SER A 588 -13.78 28.56 -20.18
C SER A 588 -13.07 29.90 -20.36
N GLY A 589 -12.97 30.35 -21.61
CA GLY A 589 -12.20 31.55 -21.97
C GLY A 589 -10.74 31.41 -21.59
N GLU A 590 -10.23 32.36 -20.81
CA GLU A 590 -8.84 32.40 -20.32
C GLU A 590 -8.55 31.42 -19.17
N ASN A 591 -9.57 30.72 -18.67
CA ASN A 591 -9.47 29.79 -17.55
C ASN A 591 -9.49 28.33 -18.04
N THR A 592 -8.50 27.54 -17.63
CA THR A 592 -8.39 26.11 -17.94
C THR A 592 -8.28 25.30 -16.66
N LEU A 593 -9.30 24.48 -16.39
CA LEU A 593 -9.29 23.46 -15.36
C LEU A 593 -8.72 22.16 -15.93
N GLN A 594 -7.61 21.67 -15.37
CA GLN A 594 -7.02 20.40 -15.77
C GLN A 594 -7.89 19.22 -15.29
N THR A 595 -7.80 18.09 -16.00
CA THR A 595 -8.33 16.82 -15.51
C THR A 595 -7.65 16.46 -14.20
N LEU A 596 -8.44 16.01 -13.23
CA LEU A 596 -7.93 15.30 -12.07
C LEU A 596 -7.98 13.81 -12.38
N ASP A 597 -6.85 13.13 -12.32
CA ASP A 597 -6.80 11.67 -12.45
C ASP A 597 -5.60 11.12 -11.67
N MET A 598 -5.87 10.22 -10.74
CA MET A 598 -4.91 9.60 -9.84
C MET A 598 -5.40 8.21 -9.47
N CYS A 599 -4.49 7.33 -9.10
CA CYS A 599 -4.78 6.09 -8.39
C CYS A 599 -3.73 5.85 -7.30
N GLN A 600 -4.17 5.43 -6.12
CA GLN A 600 -3.30 4.97 -5.04
C GLN A 600 -3.75 3.57 -4.59
N SER A 601 -2.83 2.63 -4.58
CA SER A 601 -3.03 1.28 -4.04
C SER A 601 -2.50 1.18 -2.61
N PHE A 602 -3.23 0.44 -1.79
CA PHE A 602 -3.02 0.25 -0.37
C PHE A 602 -3.20 -1.23 -0.05
N TRP A 603 -2.20 -1.84 0.58
CA TRP A 603 -2.20 -3.26 0.94
C TRP A 603 -1.11 -3.55 1.97
N THR A 604 -1.26 -4.65 2.69
CA THR A 604 -0.28 -5.15 3.67
C THR A 604 -0.18 -6.66 3.50
N ALA A 605 1.02 -7.24 3.38
CA ALA A 605 1.18 -8.66 3.01
C ALA A 605 0.55 -9.63 4.02
N ASN A 606 0.61 -9.30 5.31
CA ASN A 606 0.20 -10.16 6.43
C ASN A 606 -1.21 -9.85 6.96
N GLU A 607 -1.94 -8.94 6.32
CA GLU A 607 -3.25 -8.48 6.78
C GLU A 607 -4.27 -8.58 5.65
N ALA A 608 -5.55 -8.69 6.02
CA ALA A 608 -6.66 -8.59 5.09
C ALA A 608 -7.77 -7.79 5.77
N LEU A 609 -8.43 -6.91 5.01
CA LEU A 609 -9.55 -6.13 5.53
C LEU A 609 -10.73 -7.04 5.85
N SER A 610 -11.28 -6.84 7.04
CA SER A 610 -12.31 -7.70 7.62
C SER A 610 -13.40 -6.96 8.38
N ARG A 611 -13.17 -5.72 8.84
CA ARG A 611 -14.12 -4.99 9.69
C ARG A 611 -14.16 -3.49 9.49
N PHE A 612 -13.11 -2.73 9.79
CA PHE A 612 -13.16 -1.26 9.65
C PHE A 612 -11.82 -0.68 9.24
N THR A 613 -11.85 0.18 8.22
CA THR A 613 -10.69 0.99 7.83
C THR A 613 -11.14 2.37 7.39
N SER A 614 -10.26 3.35 7.58
CA SER A 614 -10.45 4.73 7.13
C SER A 614 -9.33 5.16 6.21
N LEU A 615 -9.67 5.90 5.16
CA LEU A 615 -8.73 6.59 4.28
C LEU A 615 -9.05 8.09 4.28
N ASN A 616 -8.04 8.94 4.48
CA ASN A 616 -8.19 10.38 4.44
C ASN A 616 -7.48 10.99 3.22
N ILE A 617 -8.28 11.63 2.36
CA ILE A 617 -7.86 12.31 1.15
C ILE A 617 -7.95 13.82 1.37
N VAL A 618 -6.83 14.50 1.24
CA VAL A 618 -6.73 15.96 1.36
C VAL A 618 -6.57 16.56 -0.03
N LEU A 619 -7.48 17.45 -0.40
CA LEU A 619 -7.48 18.18 -1.67
C LEU A 619 -6.98 19.61 -1.46
N VAL A 620 -5.94 19.99 -2.19
CA VAL A 620 -5.39 21.35 -2.22
C VAL A 620 -5.63 21.97 -3.59
N LYS A 621 -6.19 23.17 -3.65
CA LYS A 621 -6.30 23.92 -4.91
C LYS A 621 -4.91 24.40 -5.34
N VAL A 622 -4.54 24.17 -6.60
CA VAL A 622 -3.34 24.74 -7.21
C VAL A 622 -3.76 25.57 -8.42
N ILE A 623 -3.38 26.84 -8.40
CA ILE A 623 -3.72 27.81 -9.45
C ILE A 623 -2.43 28.41 -9.99
N ASN A 624 -2.16 28.21 -11.28
CA ASN A 624 -1.08 28.88 -11.99
C ASN A 624 -1.61 30.09 -12.79
N LEU A 625 -0.96 31.23 -12.62
CA LEU A 625 -1.23 32.47 -13.34
C LEU A 625 -0.14 32.68 -14.40
N THR A 626 -0.51 32.53 -15.67
CA THR A 626 0.39 32.64 -16.81
C THR A 626 0.31 34.06 -17.39
N LYS A 627 1.38 34.85 -17.22
CA LYS A 627 1.44 36.21 -17.79
C LYS A 627 1.72 36.16 -19.30
N PRO A 628 1.14 37.07 -20.10
CA PRO A 628 1.31 37.03 -21.54
C PRO A 628 2.74 37.35 -22.01
N LEU A 629 3.11 36.77 -23.17
CA LEU A 629 4.35 37.08 -23.90
C LEU A 629 4.35 38.47 -24.55
N THR A 630 3.18 39.09 -24.67
CA THR A 630 2.96 40.38 -25.34
C THR A 630 2.19 41.31 -24.41
N ILE A 631 2.57 42.60 -24.39
CA ILE A 631 1.98 43.58 -23.47
C ILE A 631 0.58 43.94 -23.99
N GLY A 632 -0.45 43.68 -23.17
CA GLY A 632 -1.86 43.97 -23.50
C GLY A 632 -2.73 42.74 -23.80
N ASP A 633 -2.14 41.56 -23.98
CA ASP A 633 -2.89 40.30 -24.03
C ASP A 633 -3.43 39.92 -22.62
N ALA A 634 -4.40 39.01 -22.55
CA ALA A 634 -4.96 38.53 -21.28
C ALA A 634 -4.00 37.61 -20.52
N THR A 635 -4.15 37.54 -19.19
CA THR A 635 -3.51 36.51 -18.35
C THR A 635 -4.36 35.25 -18.37
N HIS A 636 -3.75 34.09 -18.66
CA HIS A 636 -4.44 32.80 -18.55
C HIS A 636 -4.31 32.24 -17.12
N TYR A 637 -5.34 31.54 -16.66
CA TYR A 637 -5.33 30.84 -15.37
C TYR A 637 -5.48 29.34 -15.59
N HIS A 638 -4.58 28.55 -15.01
CA HIS A 638 -4.67 27.09 -14.98
C HIS A 638 -4.96 26.61 -13.56
N GLY A 639 -6.11 25.98 -13.36
CA GLY A 639 -6.52 25.40 -12.07
C GLY A 639 -6.44 23.88 -12.09
N ARG A 640 -6.06 23.28 -10.95
CA ARG A 640 -6.14 21.83 -10.72
C ARG A 640 -6.25 21.51 -9.23
N TRP A 641 -6.68 20.30 -8.92
CA TRP A 641 -6.58 19.73 -7.59
C TRP A 641 -5.25 19.00 -7.41
N ALA A 642 -4.56 19.25 -6.30
CA ALA A 642 -3.43 18.47 -5.81
C ALA A 642 -3.91 17.60 -4.63
N PRO A 643 -4.10 16.29 -4.84
CA PRO A 643 -4.47 15.34 -3.81
C PRO A 643 -3.26 14.95 -2.96
N THR A 644 -3.48 14.68 -1.68
CA THR A 644 -2.56 13.92 -0.83
C THR A 644 -3.34 12.90 0.01
N PHE A 645 -2.75 11.72 0.20
CA PHE A 645 -3.27 10.69 1.11
C PHE A 645 -2.52 10.82 2.44
N ALA A 646 -3.24 10.70 3.56
CA ALA A 646 -2.62 10.79 4.89
C ALA A 646 -2.00 9.45 5.32
N GLU A 647 -2.64 8.33 4.96
CA GLU A 647 -2.14 6.98 5.21
C GLU A 647 -1.37 6.43 3.99
N ASN A 648 -0.32 5.63 4.23
CA ASN A 648 0.43 4.89 3.20
C ASN A 648 0.08 3.39 3.17
N SER A 649 -0.60 2.90 4.19
CA SER A 649 -0.94 1.49 4.40
C SER A 649 -2.33 1.42 5.00
N ILE A 650 -3.10 0.41 4.58
CA ILE A 650 -4.31 0.03 5.30
C ILE A 650 -3.88 -0.76 6.54
N SER A 651 -4.43 -0.37 7.68
CA SER A 651 -4.52 -1.21 8.87
C SER A 651 -6.01 -1.30 9.26
N ASP A 652 -6.50 -2.51 9.48
CA ASP A 652 -7.72 -2.79 10.25
C ASP A 652 -7.25 -2.84 11.71
N GLU A 653 -7.85 -2.09 12.64
CA GLU A 653 -7.45 -2.14 14.07
C GLU A 653 -7.92 -3.46 14.72
N LEU A 654 -7.30 -4.58 14.35
CA LEU A 654 -7.52 -5.92 14.90
C LEU A 654 -6.31 -6.83 14.60
N LEU A 655 -5.63 -7.24 15.68
CA LEU A 655 -4.42 -8.07 15.65
C LEU A 655 -4.68 -9.46 15.02
N TYR A 656 -3.74 -9.92 14.20
CA TYR A 656 -3.67 -11.32 13.75
C TYR A 656 -2.87 -12.17 14.75
N GLU A 657 -3.51 -13.16 15.36
CA GLU A 657 -2.80 -14.28 15.97
C GLU A 657 -3.53 -15.62 15.75
N GLN A 658 -2.89 -16.49 14.97
CA GLN A 658 -3.28 -17.87 14.78
C GLN A 658 -2.61 -18.72 15.87
N ASP A 659 -3.30 -19.73 16.42
CA ASP A 659 -2.88 -20.52 17.59
C ASP A 659 -2.68 -19.72 18.90
N GLY A 660 -3.17 -18.46 18.99
CA GLY A 660 -2.93 -17.56 20.14
C GLY A 660 -4.17 -16.81 20.67
N TYR A 661 -4.66 -15.76 19.98
CA TYR A 661 -5.74 -14.90 20.47
C TYR A 661 -6.64 -14.25 19.38
N HIS A 662 -7.89 -14.00 19.80
CA HIS A 662 -8.92 -13.13 19.19
C HIS A 662 -9.13 -13.11 17.66
N LEU A 663 -9.90 -14.08 17.17
CA LEU A 663 -10.52 -14.02 15.85
C LEU A 663 -11.76 -13.09 15.82
N ARG A 664 -11.74 -12.02 15.01
CA ARG A 664 -12.97 -11.39 14.42
C ARG A 664 -12.96 -11.51 12.89
N TYR A 665 -12.39 -12.61 12.39
CA TYR A 665 -12.35 -12.93 10.97
C TYR A 665 -13.76 -13.29 10.50
N MET A 666 -14.20 -12.65 9.42
CA MET A 666 -15.58 -12.64 8.93
C MET A 666 -16.57 -11.87 9.82
N ALA A 667 -16.33 -10.56 10.03
CA ALA A 667 -17.46 -9.68 10.33
C ALA A 667 -18.52 -9.83 9.23
N GLU A 668 -19.79 -9.74 9.59
CA GLU A 668 -20.89 -9.75 8.59
C GLU A 668 -20.88 -8.51 7.69
N ARG A 669 -20.03 -7.53 8.02
CA ARG A 669 -19.94 -6.24 7.35
C ARG A 669 -18.53 -5.66 7.51
N THR A 670 -17.81 -5.52 6.41
CA THR A 670 -16.62 -4.69 6.33
C THR A 670 -17.02 -3.26 5.97
N ILE A 671 -16.40 -2.28 6.63
CA ILE A 671 -16.70 -0.86 6.48
C ILE A 671 -15.42 -0.12 6.06
N LEU A 672 -15.46 0.49 4.88
CA LEU A 672 -14.45 1.42 4.39
C LEU A 672 -14.98 2.84 4.49
N ALA A 673 -14.40 3.65 5.37
CA ALA A 673 -14.69 5.08 5.48
C ALA A 673 -13.68 5.89 4.65
N ILE A 674 -14.14 6.86 3.87
CA ILE A 674 -13.29 7.73 3.06
C ILE A 674 -13.68 9.17 3.37
N ALA A 675 -12.76 9.91 3.97
CA ALA A 675 -12.91 11.34 4.22
C ALA A 675 -12.23 12.11 3.09
N LEU A 676 -13.00 12.91 2.35
CA LEU A 676 -12.48 13.93 1.43
C LEU A 676 -12.54 15.26 2.15
N ASN A 677 -11.37 15.88 2.33
CA ASN A 677 -11.19 17.15 3.01
C ASN A 677 -10.50 18.14 2.08
N GLU A 678 -11.01 19.36 2.01
CA GLU A 678 -10.40 20.46 1.24
C GLU A 678 -9.62 21.37 2.19
N GLN A 679 -8.38 21.73 1.85
CA GLN A 679 -7.61 22.71 2.62
C GLN A 679 -8.20 24.13 2.46
N PRO A 680 -8.14 24.98 3.51
CA PRO A 680 -8.64 26.35 3.46
C PRO A 680 -7.69 27.31 2.74
N PHE A 681 -6.55 26.83 2.26
CA PHE A 681 -5.54 27.57 1.50
C PHE A 681 -5.34 26.93 0.12
N TYR A 682 -4.78 27.72 -0.80
CA TYR A 682 -4.39 27.26 -2.13
C TYR A 682 -2.92 27.59 -2.40
N LEU A 683 -2.31 26.84 -3.32
CA LEU A 683 -1.01 27.18 -3.86
C LEU A 683 -1.22 28.07 -5.08
N GLN A 684 -0.82 29.35 -5.01
CA GLN A 684 -0.68 30.17 -6.20
C GLN A 684 0.72 30.00 -6.77
N ASN A 685 0.80 29.67 -8.05
CA ASN A 685 2.01 29.80 -8.84
C ASN A 685 1.83 30.98 -9.80
N ILE A 686 2.87 31.79 -9.95
CA ILE A 686 2.93 32.89 -10.93
C ILE A 686 4.03 32.53 -11.91
N GLN A 687 3.66 32.53 -13.18
CA GLN A 687 4.52 32.15 -14.29
C GLN A 687 4.73 33.35 -15.21
N GLU A 688 5.92 33.95 -15.14
CA GLU A 688 6.29 35.10 -15.95
C GLU A 688 7.29 34.70 -17.03
N PRO A 689 7.24 35.28 -18.25
CA PRO A 689 8.34 35.11 -19.19
C PRO A 689 9.59 35.83 -18.66
N ILE A 690 10.77 35.20 -18.80
CA ILE A 690 12.06 35.86 -18.47
C ILE A 690 12.27 37.07 -19.37
N VAL A 691 11.83 36.98 -20.63
CA VAL A 691 11.89 38.06 -21.61
C VAL A 691 10.66 38.03 -22.53
N ARG A 692 10.05 39.20 -22.77
CA ARG A 692 8.90 39.35 -23.66
C ARG A 692 9.34 39.47 -25.12
N LYS A 693 8.40 39.29 -26.07
CA LYS A 693 8.72 39.30 -27.52
C LYS A 693 9.47 40.57 -27.98
N ALA A 694 9.08 41.74 -27.47
CA ALA A 694 9.68 43.03 -27.84
C ALA A 694 11.08 43.20 -27.22
N GLU A 695 11.22 42.90 -25.92
CA GLU A 695 12.48 42.95 -25.19
C GLU A 695 13.52 42.00 -25.83
N LEU A 696 13.11 40.77 -26.14
CA LEU A 696 13.98 39.78 -26.77
C LEU A 696 14.57 40.30 -28.09
N ALA A 697 13.73 40.92 -28.94
CA ALA A 697 14.19 41.49 -30.20
C ALA A 697 15.21 42.62 -29.97
N PHE A 698 14.97 43.48 -28.98
CA PHE A 698 15.87 44.57 -28.60
C PHE A 698 17.21 44.06 -28.04
N HIS A 699 17.19 43.15 -27.06
CA HIS A 699 18.39 42.54 -26.47
C HIS A 699 19.19 41.72 -27.49
N THR A 700 18.51 40.97 -28.37
CA THR A 700 19.17 40.23 -29.47
C THR A 700 19.89 41.19 -30.42
N LEU A 701 19.29 42.34 -30.77
CA LEU A 701 19.93 43.36 -31.60
C LEU A 701 21.11 44.01 -30.90
N LEU A 702 20.98 44.37 -29.61
CA LEU A 702 22.06 44.91 -28.78
C LEU A 702 23.27 43.97 -28.71
N PHE A 703 23.02 42.68 -28.47
CA PHE A 703 24.05 41.65 -28.46
C PHE A 703 24.72 41.54 -29.84
N CYS A 704 23.94 41.53 -30.92
CA CYS A 704 24.47 41.53 -32.28
C CYS A 704 25.35 42.77 -32.57
N THR A 705 24.98 43.97 -32.10
CA THR A 705 25.82 45.17 -32.24
C THR A 705 27.12 45.07 -31.42
N LEU A 706 27.06 44.56 -30.19
CA LEU A 706 28.24 44.36 -29.34
C LEU A 706 29.22 43.34 -29.95
N VAL A 707 28.71 42.27 -30.56
CA VAL A 707 29.54 41.34 -31.36
C VAL A 707 30.19 42.07 -32.53
N LEU A 708 29.45 42.92 -33.25
CA LEU A 708 29.96 43.71 -34.37
C LEU A 708 31.13 44.62 -33.93
N GLU A 709 30.98 45.29 -32.78
CA GLU A 709 32.02 46.13 -32.18
C GLU A 709 33.25 45.33 -31.72
N LEU A 710 33.07 44.20 -31.04
CA LEU A 710 34.16 43.31 -30.63
C LEU A 710 34.99 42.83 -31.83
N PHE A 711 34.34 42.44 -32.93
CA PHE A 711 35.03 42.07 -34.16
C PHE A 711 35.69 43.28 -34.85
N GLY A 712 35.10 44.48 -34.77
CA GLY A 712 35.73 45.72 -35.23
C GLY A 712 37.01 46.06 -34.46
N ILE A 713 36.98 45.95 -33.13
CA ILE A 713 38.16 46.13 -32.25
C ILE A 713 39.20 45.04 -32.55
N GLY A 714 38.79 43.78 -32.69
CA GLY A 714 39.68 42.67 -33.06
C GLY A 714 40.34 42.85 -34.42
N PHE A 715 39.61 43.35 -35.42
CA PHE A 715 40.15 43.72 -36.73
C PHE A 715 41.17 44.88 -36.64
N LEU A 716 40.88 45.88 -35.82
CA LEU A 716 41.78 47.01 -35.57
C LEU A 716 43.07 46.54 -34.88
N PHE A 717 42.98 45.68 -33.87
CA PHE A 717 44.13 45.04 -33.21
C PHE A 717 44.95 44.20 -34.21
N PHE A 718 44.29 43.36 -35.02
CA PHE A 718 44.95 42.57 -36.06
C PHE A 718 45.70 43.47 -37.07
N ARG A 719 45.08 44.58 -37.50
CA ARG A 719 45.67 45.56 -38.42
C ARG A 719 46.87 46.29 -37.83
N LEU A 720 46.81 46.72 -36.56
CA LEU A 720 47.86 47.52 -35.94
C LEU A 720 49.04 46.69 -35.39
N ILE A 721 48.80 45.45 -34.97
CA ILE A 721 49.81 44.64 -34.27
C ILE A 721 50.19 43.39 -35.08
N VAL A 722 49.22 42.55 -35.46
CA VAL A 722 49.51 41.25 -36.09
C VAL A 722 50.06 41.40 -37.50
N VAL A 723 49.52 42.30 -38.31
CA VAL A 723 50.02 42.58 -39.67
C VAL A 723 51.48 43.07 -39.66
N PRO A 724 51.90 44.10 -38.91
CA PRO A 724 53.31 44.49 -38.86
C PRO A 724 54.24 43.41 -38.25
N LEU A 725 53.81 42.68 -37.21
CA LEU A 725 54.59 41.56 -36.66
C LEU A 725 54.84 40.45 -37.69
N THR A 726 53.80 40.06 -38.43
CA THR A 726 53.94 39.00 -39.45
C THR A 726 54.81 39.46 -40.63
N TYR A 727 54.77 40.73 -41.01
CA TYR A 727 55.73 41.30 -41.97
C TYR A 727 57.17 41.31 -41.43
N ALA A 728 57.39 41.62 -40.15
CA ALA A 728 58.72 41.60 -39.54
C ALA A 728 59.31 40.18 -39.49
N VAL A 729 58.54 39.19 -39.03
CA VAL A 729 58.97 37.78 -38.95
C VAL A 729 59.25 37.19 -40.33
N LEU A 730 58.34 37.38 -41.30
CA LEU A 730 58.56 36.93 -42.67
C LEU A 730 59.76 37.63 -43.32
N GLY A 731 59.99 38.91 -43.02
CA GLY A 731 61.17 39.66 -43.44
C GLY A 731 62.48 39.05 -42.92
N CYS A 732 62.53 38.67 -41.64
CA CYS A 732 63.68 37.98 -41.05
C CYS A 732 63.94 36.60 -41.69
N CYS A 733 62.90 35.79 -41.90
CA CYS A 733 63.03 34.49 -42.58
C CYS A 733 63.51 34.63 -44.04
N TYR A 734 63.01 35.63 -44.78
CA TYR A 734 63.45 35.90 -46.15
C TYR A 734 64.90 36.39 -46.23
N ARG A 735 65.33 37.22 -45.27
CA ARG A 735 66.72 37.69 -45.20
C ARG A 735 67.70 36.54 -44.95
N LYS A 736 67.29 35.54 -44.15
CA LYS A 736 68.08 34.32 -43.90
C LYS A 736 68.22 33.46 -45.16
N LYS A 737 67.10 33.15 -45.83
CA LYS A 737 67.09 32.31 -47.04
C LYS A 737 67.74 32.96 -48.28
N ARG A 738 67.83 34.30 -48.33
CA ARG A 738 68.56 35.01 -49.39
C ARG A 738 70.08 34.96 -49.21
N ASN A 739 70.57 34.82 -47.98
CA ASN A 739 72.00 34.67 -47.72
C ASN A 739 72.49 33.24 -48.01
N GLU A 740 71.64 32.21 -47.83
CA GLU A 740 71.98 30.81 -48.13
C GLU A 740 72.05 30.51 -49.65
N ASN A 741 71.36 31.28 -50.48
CA ASN A 741 71.30 31.09 -51.95
C ASN A 741 72.26 32.02 -52.73
N MET A 742 73.28 32.61 -52.10
CA MET A 742 74.18 33.58 -52.75
C MET A 742 75.64 33.09 -52.90
N GLU A 743 75.88 31.80 -52.68
CA GLU A 743 77.17 31.12 -52.94
C GLU A 743 77.04 30.02 -54.01
N GLU A 744 76.67 30.37 -55.26
CA GLU A 744 76.96 29.53 -56.45
C GLU A 744 76.80 30.32 -57.78
N ILE A 745 77.89 31.01 -58.20
CA ILE A 745 78.62 30.91 -59.50
C ILE A 745 77.80 30.87 -60.84
N PRO A 746 78.24 31.47 -61.99
CA PRO A 746 79.30 32.45 -62.28
C PRO A 746 78.87 33.69 -63.11
N SER A 747 79.83 34.60 -63.33
CA SER A 747 79.80 35.72 -64.28
C SER A 747 79.98 35.36 -65.76
N GLN A 748 79.22 35.99 -66.68
CA GLN A 748 79.69 36.23 -68.06
C GLN A 748 79.07 37.48 -68.74
N CYS A 749 79.96 38.38 -69.19
CA CYS A 749 79.91 39.34 -70.31
C CYS A 749 78.63 40.08 -70.78
N GLN A 750 78.64 41.41 -70.55
CA GLN A 750 78.83 42.47 -71.57
C GLN A 750 77.69 42.81 -72.59
N LYS A 751 77.01 43.97 -72.43
CA LYS A 751 77.16 45.18 -73.31
C LYS A 751 76.18 46.34 -73.01
N VAL A 752 76.77 47.51 -72.78
CA VAL A 752 76.40 48.90 -73.17
C VAL A 752 75.09 49.14 -73.94
N VAL A 753 74.30 50.14 -73.50
CA VAL A 753 73.91 51.37 -74.25
C VAL A 753 73.33 52.43 -73.28
N ILE A 754 73.64 53.71 -73.53
CA ILE A 754 73.21 54.89 -72.77
C ILE A 754 72.09 55.60 -73.55
N VAL A 755 71.00 56.03 -72.90
CA VAL A 755 70.20 57.21 -73.33
C VAL A 755 69.65 57.94 -72.09
N SER A 756 69.70 59.27 -72.13
CA SER A 756 69.26 60.25 -71.13
C SER A 756 68.01 61.01 -71.58
N THR A 757 67.15 61.45 -70.64
CA THR A 757 66.39 62.74 -70.56
C THR A 757 65.42 62.64 -69.35
N GLN A 758 65.11 63.62 -68.47
CA GLN A 758 65.26 65.10 -68.37
C GLN A 758 63.93 65.87 -68.54
N GLU A 759 63.64 66.78 -67.58
CA GLU A 759 62.65 67.90 -67.58
C GLU A 759 61.13 67.55 -67.62
N ASP A 760 60.16 68.32 -67.10
CA ASP A 760 60.04 69.68 -66.48
C ASP A 760 59.23 69.59 -65.13
N VAL A 761 59.20 70.50 -64.13
CA VAL A 761 59.17 71.99 -63.97
C VAL A 761 57.80 72.66 -64.24
N ASP A 762 57.05 72.97 -63.17
CA ASP A 762 56.47 74.29 -62.81
C ASP A 762 55.53 74.14 -61.58
N THR A 763 55.66 74.79 -60.42
CA THR A 763 55.59 76.22 -60.00
C THR A 763 54.25 76.98 -60.16
N LYS A 764 53.77 77.48 -59.01
CA LYS A 764 52.88 78.66 -58.77
C LYS A 764 51.35 78.49 -58.92
N ASP A 765 50.49 79.29 -58.24
CA ASP A 765 50.72 80.34 -57.22
C ASP A 765 49.63 80.41 -56.11
N MET A 766 49.82 81.31 -55.14
CA MET A 766 49.02 81.53 -53.90
C MET A 766 47.85 82.52 -54.08
N ASN A 767 46.68 82.31 -53.44
CA ASN A 767 45.81 83.44 -53.03
C ASN A 767 44.80 83.15 -51.89
N ILE A 768 44.35 84.22 -51.22
CA ILE A 768 43.71 84.22 -49.89
C ILE A 768 42.32 84.91 -49.90
N ASN A 769 41.34 84.34 -49.16
CA ASN A 769 40.23 85.04 -48.45
C ASN A 769 39.47 83.98 -47.61
N VAL A 770 39.22 84.03 -46.28
CA VAL A 770 39.02 85.06 -45.23
C VAL A 770 37.56 85.51 -45.04
N ARG A 771 37.02 85.21 -43.82
CA ARG A 771 35.73 85.64 -43.19
C ARG A 771 34.44 85.13 -43.86
N THR A 772 33.35 84.84 -43.14
CA THR A 772 32.80 85.23 -41.81
C THR A 772 32.24 84.01 -41.03
N SER A 773 32.58 83.72 -39.75
CA SER A 773 32.04 84.26 -38.46
C SER A 773 30.53 84.13 -38.24
N ILE A 774 29.92 83.81 -37.08
CA ILE A 774 30.28 83.49 -35.68
C ILE A 774 28.93 83.15 -34.98
N GLN A 775 28.89 82.14 -34.09
CA GLN A 775 28.11 82.01 -32.82
C GLN A 775 28.02 80.50 -32.52
N LYS A 776 28.67 79.95 -31.49
CA LYS A 776 28.57 80.15 -30.02
C LYS A 776 27.48 79.28 -29.40
#